data_AF-A0A2C5ZQ46-F1
#
_entry.id   AF-A0A2C5ZQ46-F1
#
_cell.length_a   1.000
_cell.length_b   1.000
_cell.length_c   1.000
_cell.angle_alpha   90.00
_cell.angle_beta   90.00
_cell.angle_gamma   90.00
#
_symmetry.space_group_name_H-M   'P 1'
#
loop_
_entity.id
_entity.type
_entity.pdbx_description
1 polymer ?
#
loop_
_entity_poly.entity_id
_entity_poly.type
_entity_poly.pdbx_seq_one_letter_code
_entity_poly.pdbx_strand_id
1 'polypeptide(L)'
;MCGTWSKLVVAMVACLCWLGHCQSPPRDQVDQGSQTALAKRMNEIFSDGDAEAGPSSYEFLEELEQESVADDNWNGNVHMPRPPPSFVYIVSADSPKTIKLRGGILPNPETPGIGFSIVNHLQEKADKKLKAEARKSAYVSAYRTPMHAFLANSKIIGYLYKVQATKNMINIDNSLQSYTIDAGEYAVLGGIRYGQIVSWRWIPKFSVKGKKELNEDKDELYDHQVANTGKPRLVGYPVDSPIWNDPMWAPIRPSPDMTPEAYAEQLRSEAISFMESNDIGLSVGWRPGKFPLFDPPSRDEAKTMIRKVETALVVAREAFEEAKDAKNRMMARGYWEASPHLITAKFAAKRAMEQTETIFQLVNQNPFLGRNYFDKAWTAARAAVVSMSFAQSEVARQAFIYYRNELNEISAMTKYTQDVVKLNKLCLRSGSVIWEVGEMIKESDALERIIAEHKHRISQFGQTTPEDEVGLHWLRNWEHRSVAVERELKMLGHKAIAVLPADAQDFLERARRVREKALDALDKAKAEARKVEEARKAKEAERARKTMESVAQKTKEQAVQGLEQQAAQHEGSSWSKSASFAAGGLAGIGIGAFGLAIHAAIPAAGAAGSAAAGPASGAVAGAASASTISAEQFSAGLVQQVAETPVEVAAADVEELLADMSKQVTRKGLKGLKRVKGAKADKVPLLADHAKRSVGLAEDVQRFWRDAAMQAAMLGGSMGYERADVTLKVPW
;
A
#
# COMPACT_ATOMS: atom_id res chain seq x y z
N MET A 1 16.17 50.87 30.31
CA MET A 1 17.06 49.92 29.60
C MET A 1 17.55 48.81 30.56
N CYS A 2 16.66 47.94 31.07
CA CYS A 2 17.04 46.85 32.01
C CYS A 2 16.44 45.46 31.66
N GLY A 3 15.77 45.31 30.52
CA GLY A 3 15.09 44.05 30.15
C GLY A 3 15.89 43.14 29.21
N THR A 4 16.96 43.63 28.60
CA THR A 4 17.76 42.89 27.61
C THR A 4 18.98 42.21 28.23
N TRP A 5 19.55 42.77 29.29
CA TRP A 5 20.71 42.18 29.98
C TRP A 5 20.36 40.92 30.77
N SER A 6 19.19 40.88 31.42
CA SER A 6 18.73 39.70 32.17
C SER A 6 18.46 38.49 31.26
N LYS A 7 18.00 38.71 30.03
CA LYS A 7 17.83 37.62 29.05
C LYS A 7 19.16 37.10 28.49
N LEU A 8 20.15 37.98 28.34
CA LEU A 8 21.50 37.61 27.91
C LEU A 8 22.24 36.78 28.98
N VAL A 9 22.09 37.15 30.27
CA VAL A 9 22.68 36.42 31.39
C VAL A 9 22.04 35.04 31.57
N VAL A 10 20.72 34.93 31.43
CA VAL A 10 20.02 33.63 31.49
C VAL A 10 20.41 32.74 30.30
N ALA A 11 20.60 33.30 29.10
CA ALA A 11 21.08 32.55 27.95
C ALA A 11 22.55 32.11 28.09
N MET A 12 23.43 32.94 28.67
CA MET A 12 24.82 32.55 28.96
C MET A 12 24.90 31.46 30.03
N VAL A 13 24.09 31.54 31.09
CA VAL A 13 24.05 30.49 32.12
C VAL A 13 23.52 29.18 31.55
N ALA A 14 22.50 29.21 30.69
CA ALA A 14 22.01 28.02 29.99
C ALA A 14 23.07 27.42 29.04
N CYS A 15 23.85 28.26 28.35
CA CYS A 15 24.94 27.80 27.48
C CYS A 15 26.12 27.21 28.27
N LEU A 16 26.45 27.78 29.43
CA LEU A 16 27.50 27.26 30.32
C LEU A 16 27.07 25.97 31.03
N CYS A 17 25.79 25.82 31.39
CA CYS A 17 25.24 24.56 31.89
C CYS A 17 25.18 23.47 30.81
N TRP A 18 25.02 23.84 29.54
CA TRP A 18 25.06 22.90 28.41
C TRP A 18 26.49 22.48 28.05
N LEU A 19 27.45 23.40 28.08
CA LEU A 19 28.87 23.09 27.83
C LEU A 19 29.53 22.30 28.98
N GLY A 20 29.04 22.43 30.22
CA GLY A 20 29.47 21.62 31.36
C GLY A 20 29.09 20.14 31.29
N HIS A 21 28.30 19.72 30.30
CA HIS A 21 27.96 18.30 30.07
C HIS A 21 28.84 17.59 29.03
N CYS A 22 29.84 18.30 28.45
CA CYS A 22 30.73 17.76 27.42
C CYS A 22 32.21 17.81 27.85
N GLN A 23 32.55 17.40 29.07
CA GLN A 23 33.92 17.02 29.43
C GLN A 23 33.89 15.80 30.35
N SER A 24 34.29 14.65 29.81
CA SER A 24 34.63 13.48 30.62
C SER A 24 35.95 13.75 31.36
N PRO A 25 36.06 13.48 32.67
CA PRO A 25 37.36 13.49 33.33
C PRO A 25 38.17 12.28 32.88
N PRO A 26 39.52 12.35 32.92
CA PRO A 26 40.36 11.19 32.66
C PRO A 26 40.06 10.09 33.68
N ARG A 27 39.99 8.85 33.18
CA ARG A 27 40.03 7.63 33.97
C ARG A 27 41.26 7.68 34.88
N ASP A 28 41.04 7.79 36.18
CA ASP A 28 41.70 7.03 37.24
C ASP A 28 41.31 7.62 38.61
N GLN A 29 40.15 7.21 39.13
CA GLN A 29 39.85 7.07 40.56
C GLN A 29 38.41 6.57 40.70
N VAL A 30 38.26 5.28 41.04
CA VAL A 30 36.97 4.66 41.36
C VAL A 30 36.61 5.05 42.78
N ASP A 31 35.63 5.96 42.90
CA ASP A 31 35.12 6.46 44.16
C ASP A 31 34.18 5.43 44.81
N GLN A 32 34.63 4.79 45.89
CA GLN A 32 33.93 3.74 46.65
C GLN A 32 32.64 4.26 47.35
N GLY A 33 32.41 5.57 47.36
CA GLY A 33 31.25 6.20 48.02
C GLY A 33 29.91 6.08 47.30
N SER A 34 29.89 5.89 45.97
CA SER A 34 28.63 5.88 45.21
C SER A 34 27.91 4.52 45.24
N GLN A 35 28.66 3.41 45.34
CA GLN A 35 28.09 2.07 45.50
C GLN A 35 27.50 1.85 46.90
N THR A 36 28.04 2.50 47.92
CA THR A 36 27.56 2.42 49.31
C THR A 36 26.25 3.17 49.50
N ALA A 37 26.01 4.28 48.80
CA ALA A 37 24.74 5.02 48.88
C ALA A 37 23.56 4.29 48.22
N LEU A 38 23.80 3.60 47.09
CA LEU A 38 22.77 2.78 46.44
C LEU A 38 22.47 1.51 47.24
N ALA A 39 23.51 0.84 47.78
CA ALA A 39 23.36 -0.32 48.66
C ALA A 39 22.66 0.04 49.97
N LYS A 40 22.92 1.23 50.54
CA LYS A 40 22.27 1.73 51.75
C LYS A 40 20.80 2.09 51.52
N ARG A 41 20.47 2.73 50.39
CA ARG A 41 19.07 2.98 50.00
C ARG A 41 18.29 1.70 49.71
N MET A 42 18.92 0.67 49.16
CA MET A 42 18.28 -0.63 49.00
C MET A 42 18.06 -1.31 50.35
N ASN A 43 19.03 -1.27 51.28
CA ASN A 43 18.85 -1.83 52.63
C ASN A 43 17.77 -1.11 53.46
N GLU A 44 17.64 0.21 53.37
CA GLU A 44 16.62 0.97 54.09
C GLU A 44 15.19 0.70 53.57
N ILE A 45 15.03 0.30 52.30
CA ILE A 45 13.72 -0.12 51.74
C ILE A 45 13.31 -1.53 52.20
N PHE A 46 14.26 -2.35 52.68
CA PHE A 46 14.01 -3.75 53.08
C PHE A 46 14.15 -4.02 54.58
N SER A 47 14.34 -2.98 55.42
CA SER A 47 14.61 -3.11 56.86
C SER A 47 13.37 -3.17 57.77
N ASP A 48 12.25 -2.54 57.40
CA ASP A 48 11.18 -2.25 58.37
C ASP A 48 9.84 -2.95 58.07
N GLY A 49 9.90 -4.23 57.71
CA GLY A 49 8.70 -5.07 57.63
C GLY A 49 8.91 -6.35 58.41
N ASP A 50 8.08 -6.58 59.43
CA ASP A 50 7.98 -7.83 60.18
C ASP A 50 8.08 -9.01 59.21
N ALA A 51 9.20 -9.72 59.28
CA ALA A 51 9.45 -10.89 58.47
C ALA A 51 8.56 -12.02 58.98
N GLU A 52 7.28 -12.00 58.61
CA GLU A 52 6.53 -13.24 58.45
C GLU A 52 7.45 -14.19 57.67
N ALA A 53 7.68 -15.38 58.25
CA ALA A 53 8.47 -16.42 57.64
C ALA A 53 7.85 -16.74 56.28
N GLY A 54 8.33 -16.05 55.24
CA GLY A 54 7.87 -16.25 53.88
C GLY A 54 8.03 -17.73 53.53
N PRO A 55 7.16 -18.26 52.64
CA PRO A 55 7.21 -19.65 52.22
C PRO A 55 8.65 -20.07 51.98
N SER A 56 9.02 -21.25 52.49
CA SER A 56 10.42 -21.68 52.53
C SER A 56 11.03 -21.50 51.13
N SER A 57 12.28 -21.05 51.05
CA SER A 57 12.96 -20.76 49.79
C SER A 57 12.96 -21.91 48.77
N TYR A 58 12.53 -23.11 49.19
CA TYR A 58 12.44 -24.34 48.43
C TYR A 58 11.04 -24.65 47.89
N GLU A 59 9.93 -24.19 48.50
CA GLU A 59 8.56 -24.42 47.97
C GLU A 59 8.40 -23.86 46.54
N PHE A 60 9.09 -22.75 46.29
CA PHE A 60 9.16 -22.15 44.97
C PHE A 60 9.92 -23.02 43.96
N LEU A 61 11.00 -23.67 44.38
CA LEU A 61 11.79 -24.53 43.51
C LEU A 61 11.00 -25.79 43.18
N GLU A 62 10.18 -26.27 44.12
CA GLU A 62 9.20 -27.34 43.86
C GLU A 62 8.14 -26.92 42.84
N GLU A 63 7.60 -25.70 42.87
CA GLU A 63 6.69 -25.19 41.83
C GLU A 63 7.35 -25.20 40.44
N LEU A 64 8.61 -24.77 40.38
CA LEU A 64 9.40 -24.77 39.15
C LEU A 64 9.76 -26.18 38.67
N GLU A 65 9.99 -27.12 39.59
CA GLU A 65 10.24 -28.52 39.26
C GLU A 65 8.95 -29.21 38.79
N GLN A 66 7.79 -28.91 39.38
CA GLN A 66 6.50 -29.43 38.93
C GLN A 66 6.21 -29.05 37.45
N GLU A 67 6.59 -27.85 37.02
CA GLU A 67 6.53 -27.47 35.59
C GLU A 67 7.42 -28.34 34.69
N SER A 68 8.53 -28.88 35.22
CA SER A 68 9.48 -29.72 34.47
C SER A 68 9.14 -31.22 34.50
N VAL A 69 8.47 -31.69 35.56
CA VAL A 69 8.11 -33.11 35.75
C VAL A 69 7.18 -33.63 34.65
N ALA A 70 6.39 -32.76 34.02
CA ALA A 70 5.53 -33.15 32.90
C ALA A 70 6.32 -33.73 31.69
N ASP A 71 7.59 -33.33 31.51
CA ASP A 71 8.48 -33.85 30.47
C ASP A 71 9.28 -35.09 30.96
N ASP A 72 9.29 -35.36 32.26
CA ASP A 72 10.20 -36.29 32.94
C ASP A 72 9.50 -37.56 33.47
N ASN A 73 8.48 -38.07 32.77
CA ASN A 73 7.94 -39.44 32.95
C ASN A 73 8.93 -40.55 32.55
N TRP A 74 10.22 -40.30 32.77
CA TRP A 74 11.31 -41.21 32.54
C TRP A 74 11.43 -42.16 33.74
N ASN A 75 11.16 -43.45 33.51
CA ASN A 75 11.06 -44.49 34.55
C ASN A 75 12.39 -44.84 35.26
N GLY A 76 13.38 -43.93 35.26
CA GLY A 76 14.63 -44.10 36.01
C GLY A 76 15.52 -45.24 35.54
N ASN A 77 15.27 -45.81 34.35
CA ASN A 77 16.11 -46.88 33.84
C ASN A 77 17.48 -46.29 33.44
N VAL A 78 18.47 -46.50 34.31
CA VAL A 78 19.81 -45.90 34.28
C VAL A 78 20.55 -46.18 32.96
N HIS A 79 20.11 -47.18 32.19
CA HIS A 79 20.75 -47.61 30.95
C HIS A 79 20.22 -46.96 29.67
N MET A 80 19.13 -46.19 29.71
CA MET A 80 18.65 -45.51 28.52
C MET A 80 18.90 -44.00 28.61
N PRO A 81 19.37 -43.35 27.52
CA PRO A 81 19.60 -41.91 27.50
C PRO A 81 18.27 -41.19 27.72
N ARG A 82 18.28 -40.17 28.60
CA ARG A 82 17.09 -39.35 28.83
C ARG A 82 16.64 -38.70 27.51
N PRO A 83 15.32 -38.58 27.28
CA PRO A 83 14.83 -37.85 26.11
C PRO A 83 15.33 -36.41 26.15
N PRO A 84 15.71 -35.82 25.00
CA PRO A 84 16.09 -34.41 24.96
C PRO A 84 14.96 -33.51 25.44
N PRO A 85 15.24 -32.51 26.29
CA PRO A 85 14.21 -31.63 26.81
C PRO A 85 13.73 -30.65 25.73
N SER A 86 12.47 -30.20 25.86
CA SER A 86 11.90 -29.09 25.09
C SER A 86 12.22 -27.73 25.69
N PHE A 87 12.62 -27.69 26.97
CA PHE A 87 13.04 -26.46 27.65
C PHE A 87 14.37 -26.63 28.38
N VAL A 88 15.14 -25.56 28.44
CA VAL A 88 16.31 -25.45 29.31
C VAL A 88 16.26 -24.16 30.11
N TYR A 89 17.08 -24.08 31.15
CA TYR A 89 17.10 -23.01 32.11
C TYR A 89 18.50 -22.41 32.24
N ILE A 90 18.56 -21.09 32.35
CA ILE A 90 19.81 -20.34 32.49
C ILE A 90 19.65 -19.24 33.53
N VAL A 91 20.68 -19.05 34.34
CA VAL A 91 20.79 -17.87 35.20
C VAL A 91 21.76 -16.88 34.56
N SER A 92 21.35 -15.63 34.43
CA SER A 92 22.21 -14.54 33.96
C SER A 92 22.02 -13.29 34.80
N ALA A 93 23.11 -12.54 35.03
CA ALA A 93 23.06 -11.23 35.67
C ALA A 93 22.46 -10.15 34.75
N ASP A 94 22.49 -10.38 33.44
CA ASP A 94 21.94 -9.43 32.47
C ASP A 94 20.41 -9.38 32.53
N SER A 95 19.88 -8.16 32.47
CA SER A 95 18.43 -7.96 32.39
C SER A 95 17.85 -8.40 31.04
N PRO A 96 16.54 -8.73 30.96
CA PRO A 96 15.86 -9.04 29.70
C PRO A 96 16.06 -7.95 28.63
N LYS A 97 16.07 -6.68 29.05
CA LYS A 97 16.34 -5.54 28.17
C LYS A 97 17.76 -5.55 27.61
N THR A 98 18.75 -5.90 28.43
CA THR A 98 20.15 -6.02 28.00
C THR A 98 20.30 -7.18 27.00
N ILE A 99 19.70 -8.33 27.30
CA ILE A 99 19.73 -9.50 26.42
C ILE A 99 19.04 -9.19 25.08
N LYS A 100 17.89 -8.50 25.09
CA LYS A 100 17.20 -8.04 23.87
C LYS A 100 18.11 -7.17 23.00
N LEU A 101 18.79 -6.20 23.61
CA LEU A 101 19.72 -5.30 22.90
C LEU A 101 20.94 -6.04 22.31
N ARG A 102 21.30 -7.20 22.84
CA ARG A 102 22.37 -8.04 22.30
C ARG A 102 21.85 -9.06 21.28
N GLY A 103 20.53 -9.15 21.07
CA GLY A 103 19.89 -10.19 20.25
C GLY A 103 19.79 -11.56 20.93
N GLY A 104 20.26 -11.69 22.17
CA GLY A 104 20.34 -12.96 22.87
C GLY A 104 21.32 -13.01 24.04
N ILE A 105 21.49 -14.20 24.59
CA ILE A 105 22.56 -14.56 25.53
C ILE A 105 23.75 -14.99 24.69
N LEU A 106 24.83 -14.22 24.77
CA LEU A 106 25.97 -14.35 23.88
C LEU A 106 27.00 -15.36 24.44
N PRO A 107 27.68 -16.12 23.58
CA PRO A 107 28.94 -16.78 23.92
C PRO A 107 30.08 -15.74 23.95
N ASN A 108 31.33 -16.16 24.15
CA ASN A 108 32.44 -15.21 24.03
C ASN A 108 32.68 -14.85 22.54
N PRO A 109 32.68 -13.56 22.17
CA PRO A 109 32.94 -13.13 20.79
C PRO A 109 34.37 -13.49 20.31
N GLU A 110 35.36 -13.45 21.20
CA GLU A 110 36.77 -13.73 20.93
C GLU A 110 37.13 -15.20 21.20
N THR A 111 36.33 -16.12 20.63
CA THR A 111 36.55 -17.56 20.80
C THR A 111 37.71 -18.05 19.90
N PRO A 112 38.86 -18.52 20.45
CA PRO A 112 39.89 -19.21 19.69
C PRO A 112 39.38 -20.57 19.20
N GLY A 113 40.08 -21.22 18.27
CA GLY A 113 39.67 -22.54 17.75
C GLY A 113 39.44 -23.57 18.87
N ILE A 114 40.27 -23.55 19.94
CA ILE A 114 40.10 -24.47 21.07
C ILE A 114 38.84 -24.16 21.91
N GLY A 115 38.27 -22.97 21.81
CA GLY A 115 37.03 -22.61 22.49
C GLY A 115 35.79 -23.30 21.90
N PHE A 116 35.93 -24.02 20.78
CA PHE A 116 34.93 -24.96 20.26
C PHE A 116 34.97 -26.35 20.91
N SER A 117 35.91 -26.60 21.83
CA SER A 117 35.94 -27.81 22.68
C SER A 117 34.93 -27.73 23.82
N ILE A 118 34.07 -28.74 23.96
CA ILE A 118 33.17 -28.89 25.12
C ILE A 118 33.97 -29.10 26.41
N VAL A 119 35.08 -29.82 26.36
CA VAL A 119 35.97 -30.03 27.52
C VAL A 119 36.59 -28.71 27.97
N ASN A 120 37.05 -27.88 27.03
CA ASN A 120 37.57 -26.55 27.36
C ASN A 120 36.49 -25.67 28.01
N HIS A 121 35.26 -25.70 27.49
CA HIS A 121 34.11 -24.99 28.08
C HIS A 121 33.87 -25.38 29.55
N LEU A 122 33.90 -26.70 29.84
CA LEU A 122 33.75 -27.20 31.21
C LEU A 122 34.93 -26.81 32.11
N GLN A 123 36.16 -26.87 31.59
CA GLN A 123 37.36 -26.51 32.33
C GLN A 123 37.38 -25.04 32.71
N GLU A 124 37.04 -24.13 31.79
CA GLU A 124 36.92 -22.69 32.04
C GLU A 124 35.83 -22.35 33.07
N LYS A 125 34.78 -23.17 33.14
CA LYS A 125 33.74 -23.05 34.17
C LYS A 125 34.22 -23.54 35.53
N ALA A 126 34.97 -24.65 35.57
CA ALA A 126 35.53 -25.23 36.78
C ALA A 126 36.63 -24.34 37.40
N ASP A 127 37.40 -23.64 36.56
CA ASP A 127 38.36 -22.65 37.01
C ASP A 127 37.67 -21.37 37.50
N LYS A 128 37.30 -21.38 38.79
CA LYS A 128 36.64 -20.26 39.48
C LYS A 128 37.48 -18.98 39.50
N LYS A 129 38.75 -18.99 39.08
CA LYS A 129 39.61 -17.80 39.00
C LYS A 129 39.36 -16.99 37.72
N LEU A 130 38.83 -17.62 36.67
CA LEU A 130 38.48 -16.92 35.45
C LEU A 130 37.17 -16.15 35.66
N LYS A 131 37.22 -14.84 35.44
CA LYS A 131 35.99 -14.03 35.33
C LYS A 131 35.20 -14.48 34.11
N ALA A 132 33.88 -14.30 34.13
CA ALA A 132 33.01 -14.73 33.03
C ALA A 132 33.44 -14.13 31.67
N GLU A 133 33.96 -12.90 31.67
CA GLU A 133 34.44 -12.20 30.48
C GLU A 133 35.76 -12.76 29.93
N ALA A 134 36.52 -13.50 30.76
CA ALA A 134 37.80 -14.10 30.39
C ALA A 134 37.65 -15.51 29.79
N ARG A 135 36.47 -16.12 29.90
CA ARG A 135 36.17 -17.45 29.34
C ARG A 135 36.09 -17.35 27.83
N LYS A 136 36.85 -18.13 27.08
CA LYS A 136 36.94 -18.01 25.62
C LYS A 136 36.16 -19.11 24.88
N SER A 137 35.11 -19.63 25.51
CA SER A 137 34.25 -20.66 24.95
C SER A 137 33.20 -20.13 23.95
N ALA A 138 32.95 -20.92 22.90
CA ALA A 138 31.89 -20.73 21.92
C ALA A 138 30.49 -21.12 22.46
N TYR A 139 30.44 -21.63 23.69
CA TYR A 139 29.24 -22.19 24.30
C TYR A 139 28.72 -21.36 25.46
N VAL A 140 27.40 -21.41 25.65
CA VAL A 140 26.71 -20.95 26.86
C VAL A 140 26.21 -22.19 27.61
N SER A 141 26.38 -22.26 28.93
CA SER A 141 25.81 -23.35 29.74
C SER A 141 24.32 -23.17 29.96
N ALA A 142 23.54 -24.20 29.67
CA ALA A 142 22.12 -24.31 30.01
C ALA A 142 21.86 -25.60 30.79
N TYR A 143 20.74 -25.66 31.50
CA TYR A 143 20.43 -26.80 32.37
C TYR A 143 19.02 -27.31 32.12
N ARG A 144 18.82 -28.63 32.24
CA ARG A 144 17.52 -29.29 32.07
C ARG A 144 16.48 -28.78 33.06
N THR A 145 16.88 -28.57 34.32
CA THR A 145 15.97 -28.15 35.39
C THR A 145 16.32 -26.76 35.91
N PRO A 146 15.33 -25.99 36.38
CA PRO A 146 15.56 -24.69 36.98
C PRO A 146 16.42 -24.78 38.24
N MET A 147 16.25 -25.85 39.02
CA MET A 147 17.07 -26.13 40.21
C MET A 147 18.56 -26.27 39.84
N HIS A 148 18.89 -27.07 38.81
CA HIS A 148 20.28 -27.22 38.38
C HIS A 148 20.86 -25.88 37.89
N ALA A 149 20.07 -25.10 37.13
CA ALA A 149 20.50 -23.77 36.71
C ALA A 149 20.79 -22.84 37.90
N PHE A 150 19.92 -22.85 38.90
CA PHE A 150 20.06 -22.05 40.11
C PHE A 150 21.27 -22.48 40.95
N LEU A 151 21.42 -23.77 41.25
CA LEU A 151 22.52 -24.27 42.07
C LEU A 151 23.89 -24.01 41.42
N ALA A 152 24.00 -24.27 40.12
CA ALA A 152 25.23 -24.04 39.35
C ALA A 152 25.62 -22.56 39.28
N ASN A 153 24.65 -21.64 39.48
CA ASN A 153 24.83 -20.19 39.40
C ASN A 153 24.40 -19.46 40.68
N SER A 154 24.41 -20.13 41.83
CA SER A 154 23.85 -19.64 43.11
C SER A 154 24.47 -18.33 43.63
N LYS A 155 25.62 -17.92 43.07
CA LYS A 155 26.30 -16.65 43.39
C LYS A 155 25.84 -15.48 42.53
N ILE A 156 25.12 -15.73 41.43
CA ILE A 156 24.66 -14.70 40.50
C ILE A 156 23.34 -14.13 41.02
N ILE A 157 23.31 -12.82 41.19
CA ILE A 157 22.07 -12.06 41.38
C ILE A 157 21.62 -11.63 39.98
N GLY A 158 20.41 -11.99 39.59
CA GLY A 158 20.01 -11.83 38.19
C GLY A 158 18.66 -12.45 37.88
N TYR A 159 18.55 -13.09 36.72
CA TYR A 159 17.30 -13.63 36.20
C TYR A 159 17.47 -15.12 35.87
N LEU A 160 16.44 -15.90 36.19
CA LEU A 160 16.26 -17.27 35.70
C LEU A 160 15.45 -17.20 34.41
N TYR A 161 16.06 -17.58 33.29
CA TYR A 161 15.43 -17.66 31.99
C TYR A 161 14.95 -19.09 31.72
N LYS A 162 13.69 -19.23 31.30
CA LYS A 162 13.17 -20.43 30.65
C LYS A 162 13.35 -20.25 29.14
N VAL A 163 14.04 -21.18 28.50
CA VAL A 163 14.42 -21.09 27.09
C VAL A 163 13.89 -22.32 26.36
N GLN A 164 13.27 -22.11 25.20
CA GLN A 164 12.87 -23.19 24.32
C GLN A 164 14.11 -23.85 23.71
N ALA A 165 14.22 -25.17 23.91
CA ALA A 165 15.37 -25.93 23.51
C ALA A 165 15.47 -26.09 22.00
N THR A 166 16.69 -26.09 21.48
CA THR A 166 16.99 -26.27 20.04
C THR A 166 18.19 -27.18 19.87
N LYS A 167 18.37 -27.73 18.67
CA LYS A 167 19.43 -28.68 18.39
C LYS A 167 20.86 -28.12 18.49
N ASN A 168 21.08 -26.81 18.64
CA ASN A 168 22.41 -26.27 18.98
C ASN A 168 22.75 -26.43 20.48
N MET A 169 21.80 -26.88 21.31
CA MET A 169 22.01 -27.20 22.72
C MET A 169 22.46 -28.65 22.84
N ILE A 170 23.74 -28.88 23.08
CA ILE A 170 24.37 -30.20 23.05
C ILE A 170 24.40 -30.77 24.47
N ASN A 171 23.78 -31.94 24.67
CA ASN A 171 23.89 -32.66 25.94
C ASN A 171 25.36 -33.01 26.22
N ILE A 172 25.91 -32.48 27.31
CA ILE A 172 27.34 -32.64 27.63
C ILE A 172 27.64 -34.08 28.06
N ASP A 173 26.84 -34.66 28.94
CA ASP A 173 27.09 -35.98 29.52
C ASP A 173 27.09 -37.09 28.45
N ASN A 174 26.15 -37.01 27.51
CA ASN A 174 26.10 -37.92 26.38
C ASN A 174 27.23 -37.66 25.38
N SER A 175 27.68 -36.41 25.23
CA SER A 175 28.84 -36.09 24.38
C SER A 175 30.11 -36.69 24.95
N LEU A 176 30.26 -36.67 26.28
CA LEU A 176 31.34 -37.28 27.06
C LEU A 176 31.20 -38.79 27.27
N GLN A 177 30.15 -39.40 26.70
CA GLN A 177 29.86 -40.84 26.78
C GLN A 177 29.98 -41.43 28.20
N SER A 178 29.46 -40.68 29.19
CA SER A 178 29.10 -41.22 30.51
C SER A 178 30.24 -41.56 31.48
N TYR A 179 31.29 -40.73 31.58
CA TYR A 179 32.15 -40.70 32.79
C TYR A 179 31.56 -39.89 33.96
N THR A 180 30.35 -39.34 33.82
CA THR A 180 29.73 -38.41 34.79
C THR A 180 28.28 -38.79 35.11
N ILE A 181 27.86 -38.45 36.34
CA ILE A 181 26.44 -38.42 36.73
C ILE A 181 25.78 -37.33 35.89
N ASP A 182 24.66 -37.64 35.21
CA ASP A 182 23.88 -36.71 34.39
C ASP A 182 23.58 -35.42 35.16
N ALA A 183 24.38 -34.39 34.91
CA ALA A 183 24.24 -33.09 35.55
C ALA A 183 23.09 -32.29 34.91
N GLY A 184 22.49 -32.82 33.84
CA GLY A 184 21.50 -32.14 33.03
C GLY A 184 22.05 -30.89 32.37
N GLU A 185 23.36 -30.79 32.13
CA GLU A 185 23.98 -29.63 31.51
C GLU A 185 24.04 -29.76 29.97
N TYR A 186 23.73 -28.66 29.31
CA TYR A 186 23.78 -28.50 27.87
C TYR A 186 24.76 -27.39 27.50
N ALA A 187 25.65 -27.69 26.55
CA ALA A 187 26.53 -26.70 25.93
C ALA A 187 25.81 -26.10 24.72
N VAL A 188 25.43 -24.82 24.81
CA VAL A 188 24.69 -24.13 23.75
C VAL A 188 25.66 -23.44 22.80
N LEU A 189 25.95 -24.10 21.69
CA LEU A 189 26.87 -23.60 20.67
C LEU A 189 26.28 -22.35 20.00
N GLY A 190 27.04 -21.26 19.98
CA GLY A 190 26.59 -20.02 19.31
C GLY A 190 25.70 -19.13 20.17
N GLY A 191 25.42 -19.50 21.42
CA GLY A 191 24.53 -18.76 22.31
C GLY A 191 23.04 -18.99 22.06
N ILE A 192 22.21 -18.14 22.67
CA ILE A 192 20.75 -18.28 22.69
C ILE A 192 20.11 -17.00 22.21
N ARG A 193 19.28 -17.09 21.18
CA ARG A 193 18.58 -15.94 20.64
C ARG A 193 17.48 -15.45 21.57
N TYR A 194 17.22 -14.15 21.54
CA TYR A 194 16.17 -13.55 22.35
C TYR A 194 14.79 -14.18 22.09
N GLY A 195 14.48 -14.53 20.83
CA GLY A 195 13.23 -15.21 20.48
C GLY A 195 13.07 -16.64 21.03
N GLN A 196 14.17 -17.29 21.47
CA GLN A 196 14.10 -18.59 22.14
C GLN A 196 13.69 -18.48 23.61
N ILE A 197 13.84 -17.31 24.20
CA ILE A 197 13.51 -17.08 25.61
C ILE A 197 11.99 -17.03 25.74
N VAL A 198 11.43 -17.90 26.57
CA VAL A 198 9.98 -18.03 26.78
C VAL A 198 9.52 -17.10 27.90
N SER A 199 10.28 -17.09 28.99
CA SER A 199 9.96 -16.29 30.17
C SER A 199 11.19 -16.08 31.04
N TRP A 200 11.10 -15.16 31.98
CA TRP A 200 12.11 -14.98 33.02
C TRP A 200 11.48 -14.69 34.37
N ARG A 201 12.30 -14.85 35.42
CA ARG A 201 11.95 -14.50 36.79
C ARG A 201 13.19 -13.94 37.49
N TRP A 202 13.01 -12.89 38.30
CA TRP A 202 14.11 -12.31 39.05
C TRP A 202 14.58 -13.24 40.19
N ILE A 203 15.89 -13.29 40.42
CA ILE A 203 16.56 -14.08 41.45
C ILE A 203 17.38 -13.12 42.31
N PRO A 204 16.86 -12.66 43.46
CA PRO A 204 17.69 -12.04 44.48
C PRO A 204 18.66 -13.05 45.10
N LYS A 205 19.63 -12.56 45.88
CA LYS A 205 20.63 -13.41 46.53
C LYS A 205 19.94 -14.52 47.35
N PHE A 206 20.21 -15.79 47.02
CA PHE A 206 19.71 -17.00 47.70
C PHE A 206 18.19 -17.23 47.70
N SER A 207 17.41 -16.53 46.88
CA SER A 207 15.99 -16.85 46.69
C SER A 207 15.56 -16.47 45.29
N VAL A 208 14.51 -17.09 44.78
CA VAL A 208 13.89 -16.63 43.54
C VAL A 208 12.63 -15.88 43.92
N LYS A 209 12.56 -14.59 43.60
CA LYS A 209 11.44 -13.73 43.96
C LYS A 209 10.93 -13.02 42.72
N GLY A 210 9.62 -12.92 42.60
CA GLY A 210 8.98 -12.13 41.57
C GLY A 210 8.11 -12.95 40.65
N LYS A 211 7.22 -12.24 39.95
CA LYS A 211 6.30 -12.83 38.99
C LYS A 211 7.08 -13.36 37.79
N LYS A 212 6.64 -14.51 37.27
CA LYS A 212 7.08 -15.00 35.96
C LYS A 212 6.62 -14.01 34.89
N GLU A 213 7.54 -13.48 34.13
CA GLU A 213 7.28 -12.56 33.02
C GLU A 213 7.47 -13.29 31.70
N LEU A 214 6.45 -13.26 30.85
CA LEU A 214 6.50 -13.87 29.52
C LEU A 214 7.24 -12.95 28.54
N ASN A 215 8.02 -13.55 27.64
CA ASN A 215 8.62 -12.83 26.55
C ASN A 215 7.63 -12.64 25.40
N GLU A 216 7.14 -11.42 25.19
CA GLU A 216 6.24 -11.10 24.06
C GLU A 216 6.91 -11.27 22.69
N ASP A 217 8.25 -11.36 22.66
CA ASP A 217 9.05 -11.58 21.45
C ASP A 217 9.48 -13.04 21.27
N LYS A 218 8.93 -13.98 22.05
CA LYS A 218 9.09 -15.41 21.79
C LYS A 218 8.68 -15.72 20.34
N ASP A 219 9.50 -16.51 19.66
CA ASP A 219 9.22 -17.00 18.31
C ASP A 219 8.59 -18.40 18.39
N GLU A 220 7.43 -18.57 17.75
CA GLU A 220 6.69 -19.84 17.73
C GLU A 220 7.43 -20.92 16.94
N LEU A 221 8.40 -20.55 16.09
CA LEU A 221 9.24 -21.49 15.34
C LEU A 221 9.95 -22.51 16.25
N TYR A 222 10.21 -22.14 17.50
CA TYR A 222 10.93 -22.99 18.44
C TYR A 222 10.03 -24.01 19.16
N ASP A 223 8.70 -23.91 19.09
CA ASP A 223 7.77 -24.66 19.96
C ASP A 223 7.85 -26.18 19.80
N HIS A 224 8.32 -26.64 18.64
CA HIS A 224 8.48 -28.06 18.31
C HIS A 224 9.95 -28.52 18.32
N GLN A 225 10.85 -27.66 18.76
CA GLN A 225 12.27 -27.96 18.83
C GLN A 225 12.63 -28.61 20.17
N VAL A 226 13.67 -29.43 20.14
CA VAL A 226 14.25 -30.10 21.31
C VAL A 226 15.77 -29.97 21.27
N ALA A 227 16.41 -30.18 22.42
CA ALA A 227 17.86 -30.19 22.51
C ALA A 227 18.49 -31.35 21.70
N ASN A 228 19.81 -31.29 21.48
CA ASN A 228 20.56 -32.37 20.87
C ASN A 228 20.95 -33.43 21.91
N THR A 229 20.91 -34.70 21.50
CA THR A 229 21.29 -35.83 22.35
C THR A 229 22.78 -35.89 22.67
N GLY A 230 23.66 -35.19 21.96
CA GLY A 230 25.11 -35.18 22.20
C GLY A 230 25.94 -35.15 20.91
N LYS A 231 27.18 -34.65 20.99
CA LYS A 231 28.12 -34.52 19.87
C LYS A 231 29.55 -34.92 20.29
N PRO A 232 29.88 -36.22 20.31
CA PRO A 232 31.21 -36.70 20.71
C PRO A 232 32.39 -36.09 19.92
N ARG A 233 32.20 -35.76 18.64
CA ARG A 233 33.24 -35.11 17.82
C ARG A 233 33.60 -33.70 18.28
N LEU A 234 32.73 -33.01 19.03
CA LEU A 234 32.98 -31.68 19.58
C LEU A 234 33.51 -31.72 21.02
N VAL A 235 33.79 -32.91 21.55
CA VAL A 235 34.30 -33.05 22.92
C VAL A 235 35.60 -32.28 23.13
N GLY A 236 36.52 -32.40 22.17
CA GLY A 236 37.75 -31.59 22.11
C GLY A 236 38.75 -31.83 23.23
N TYR A 237 39.01 -33.09 23.64
CA TYR A 237 40.14 -33.39 24.53
C TYR A 237 41.47 -33.01 23.88
N PRO A 238 42.53 -32.65 24.65
CA PRO A 238 43.86 -32.43 24.10
C PRO A 238 44.32 -33.57 23.18
N VAL A 239 45.06 -33.27 22.11
CA VAL A 239 45.46 -34.26 21.08
C VAL A 239 46.27 -35.42 21.68
N ASP A 240 47.08 -35.11 22.68
CA ASP A 240 47.92 -36.04 23.45
C ASP A 240 47.19 -36.70 24.64
N SER A 241 45.89 -36.43 24.82
CA SER A 241 45.13 -36.97 25.93
C SER A 241 45.09 -38.51 25.90
N PRO A 242 45.41 -39.19 27.00
CA PRO A 242 45.38 -40.65 27.06
C PRO A 242 43.97 -41.22 26.87
N ILE A 243 42.91 -40.40 27.04
CA ILE A 243 41.52 -40.82 26.86
C ILE A 243 41.23 -41.29 25.43
N TRP A 244 41.99 -40.81 24.45
CA TRP A 244 41.86 -41.24 23.06
C TRP A 244 42.30 -42.70 22.84
N ASN A 245 42.96 -43.33 23.82
CA ASN A 245 43.28 -44.76 23.78
C ASN A 245 42.12 -45.64 24.27
N ASP A 246 41.07 -45.05 24.85
CA ASP A 246 39.87 -45.79 25.20
C ASP A 246 39.14 -46.24 23.91
N PRO A 247 38.71 -47.52 23.80
CA PRO A 247 37.98 -48.02 22.63
C PRO A 247 36.77 -47.18 22.21
N MET A 248 36.15 -46.49 23.16
CA MET A 248 34.99 -45.62 22.95
C MET A 248 35.33 -44.33 22.18
N TRP A 249 36.55 -43.81 22.37
CA TRP A 249 37.02 -42.55 21.80
C TRP A 249 37.96 -42.74 20.60
N ALA A 250 38.62 -43.89 20.52
CA ALA A 250 39.54 -44.23 19.44
C ALA A 250 38.98 -43.99 18.02
N PRO A 251 37.69 -44.25 17.70
CA PRO A 251 37.15 -44.02 16.36
C PRO A 251 37.07 -42.55 15.93
N ILE A 252 37.09 -41.61 16.87
CA ILE A 252 37.00 -40.16 16.63
C ILE A 252 38.25 -39.40 17.10
N ARG A 253 39.32 -40.15 17.40
CA ARG A 253 40.61 -39.61 17.82
C ARG A 253 41.21 -38.71 16.72
N PRO A 254 41.76 -37.53 17.05
CA PRO A 254 42.52 -36.73 16.10
C PRO A 254 43.82 -37.44 15.68
N SER A 255 44.33 -37.11 14.49
CA SER A 255 45.57 -37.73 14.00
C SER A 255 46.74 -37.51 14.98
N PRO A 256 47.58 -38.51 15.28
CA PRO A 256 48.66 -38.37 16.26
C PRO A 256 49.71 -37.30 15.93
N ASP A 257 49.85 -36.95 14.65
CA ASP A 257 50.75 -35.92 14.12
C ASP A 257 50.09 -34.52 14.03
N MET A 258 48.82 -34.40 14.39
CA MET A 258 48.09 -33.14 14.34
C MET A 258 48.57 -32.19 15.44
N THR A 259 48.91 -30.95 15.07
CA THR A 259 49.24 -29.93 16.07
C THR A 259 47.99 -29.47 16.83
N PRO A 260 48.12 -28.94 18.05
CA PRO A 260 46.99 -28.38 18.80
C PRO A 260 46.21 -27.32 18.02
N GLU A 261 46.88 -26.48 17.23
CA GLU A 261 46.26 -25.44 16.40
C GLU A 261 45.46 -26.04 15.25
N ALA A 262 46.00 -27.06 14.57
CA ALA A 262 45.29 -27.77 13.51
C ALA A 262 44.04 -28.48 14.05
N TYR A 263 44.14 -29.06 15.25
CA TYR A 263 42.99 -29.69 15.91
C TYR A 263 41.93 -28.67 16.35
N ALA A 264 42.36 -27.52 16.86
CA ALA A 264 41.48 -26.41 17.19
C ALA A 264 40.69 -25.91 15.96
N GLU A 265 41.32 -25.83 14.79
CA GLU A 265 40.62 -25.48 13.55
C GLU A 265 39.70 -26.60 13.06
N GLN A 266 40.08 -27.87 13.25
CA GLN A 266 39.19 -29.00 12.98
C GLN A 266 37.92 -28.94 13.85
N LEU A 267 38.04 -28.65 15.14
CA LEU A 267 36.89 -28.49 16.05
C LEU A 267 35.98 -27.34 15.60
N ARG A 268 36.57 -26.22 15.18
CA ARG A 268 35.82 -25.10 14.60
C ARG A 268 35.07 -25.51 13.34
N SER A 269 35.74 -26.22 12.43
CA SER A 269 35.13 -26.70 11.18
C SER A 269 33.98 -27.67 11.44
N GLU A 270 34.15 -28.61 12.38
CA GLU A 270 33.09 -29.53 12.82
C GLU A 270 31.92 -28.78 13.47
N ALA A 271 32.19 -27.76 14.28
CA ALA A 271 31.15 -26.92 14.87
C ALA A 271 30.37 -26.13 13.82
N ILE A 272 31.05 -25.59 12.81
CA ILE A 272 30.42 -24.91 11.67
C ILE A 272 29.57 -25.91 10.87
N SER A 273 30.12 -27.07 10.51
CA SER A 273 29.38 -28.11 9.77
C SER A 273 28.14 -28.58 10.54
N PHE A 274 28.26 -28.72 11.86
CA PHE A 274 27.14 -29.06 12.73
C PHE A 274 26.04 -27.98 12.66
N MET A 275 26.39 -26.70 12.78
CA MET A 275 25.44 -25.59 12.69
C MET A 275 24.86 -25.41 11.28
N GLU A 276 25.61 -25.77 10.24
CA GLU A 276 25.17 -25.72 8.83
C GLU A 276 24.20 -26.84 8.45
N SER A 277 24.04 -27.87 9.29
CA SER A 277 23.02 -28.88 9.05
C SER A 277 21.62 -28.25 8.99
N ASN A 278 20.83 -28.61 7.98
CA ASN A 278 19.50 -28.01 7.71
C ASN A 278 18.60 -27.99 8.96
N ASP A 279 18.69 -29.03 9.77
CA ASP A 279 17.93 -29.21 11.01
C ASP A 279 18.24 -28.18 12.09
N ILE A 280 19.47 -27.68 12.13
CA ILE A 280 19.96 -26.81 13.20
C ILE A 280 20.00 -25.40 12.71
N GLY A 281 20.64 -25.18 11.57
CA GLY A 281 20.93 -23.86 11.07
C GLY A 281 19.67 -23.02 10.92
N LEU A 282 18.64 -23.57 10.29
CA LEU A 282 17.38 -22.85 10.11
C LEU A 282 16.65 -22.58 11.42
N SER A 283 16.69 -23.55 12.36
CA SER A 283 16.01 -23.39 13.64
C SER A 283 16.56 -22.20 14.41
N VAL A 284 17.87 -21.97 14.36
CA VAL A 284 18.54 -20.88 15.10
C VAL A 284 19.00 -19.73 14.22
N GLY A 285 18.42 -19.56 13.03
CA GLY A 285 18.72 -18.42 12.16
C GLY A 285 20.21 -18.33 11.75
N TRP A 286 20.88 -19.47 11.58
CA TRP A 286 22.30 -19.61 11.24
C TRP A 286 22.58 -19.17 9.80
N ARG A 287 23.78 -18.63 9.58
CA ARG A 287 24.33 -18.39 8.23
C ARG A 287 25.58 -19.24 8.04
N PRO A 288 25.79 -19.85 6.86
CA PRO A 288 27.04 -20.54 6.55
C PRO A 288 28.26 -19.68 6.95
N GLY A 289 29.14 -20.27 7.75
CA GLY A 289 30.36 -19.63 8.26
C GLY A 289 30.23 -18.47 9.26
N LYS A 290 29.03 -18.02 9.68
CA LYS A 290 28.90 -16.89 10.63
C LYS A 290 27.93 -17.13 11.79
N PHE A 291 28.46 -17.10 13.01
CA PHE A 291 27.68 -17.13 14.24
C PHE A 291 26.93 -15.80 14.46
N PRO A 292 25.58 -15.80 14.51
CA PRO A 292 24.80 -14.56 14.56
C PRO A 292 25.00 -13.77 15.87
N LEU A 293 25.44 -14.42 16.94
CA LEU A 293 25.62 -13.82 18.27
C LEU A 293 27.10 -13.61 18.65
N PHE A 294 28.05 -13.94 17.77
CA PHE A 294 29.47 -13.65 18.04
C PHE A 294 29.79 -12.17 17.80
N ASP A 295 29.14 -11.55 16.82
CA ASP A 295 29.35 -10.15 16.46
C ASP A 295 28.06 -9.34 16.66
N PRO A 296 27.58 -9.14 17.91
CA PRO A 296 26.41 -8.30 18.13
C PRO A 296 26.72 -6.86 17.70
N PRO A 297 25.75 -6.11 17.16
CA PRO A 297 25.93 -4.68 16.92
C PRO A 297 26.21 -3.94 18.24
N SER A 298 26.78 -2.73 18.14
CA SER A 298 26.94 -1.89 19.33
C SER A 298 25.57 -1.61 19.97
N ARG A 299 25.56 -1.30 21.28
CA ARG A 299 24.32 -1.07 22.02
C ARG A 299 23.43 0.01 21.39
N ASP A 300 24.03 1.07 20.85
CA ASP A 300 23.30 2.19 20.25
C ASP A 300 22.77 1.85 18.85
N GLU A 301 23.54 1.10 18.06
CA GLU A 301 23.08 0.56 16.78
C GLU A 301 21.92 -0.42 16.99
N ALA A 302 22.06 -1.35 17.94
CA ALA A 302 21.01 -2.30 18.29
C ALA A 302 19.72 -1.60 18.72
N LYS A 303 19.83 -0.61 19.61
CA LYS A 303 18.71 0.22 20.06
C LYS A 303 18.03 0.95 18.90
N THR A 304 18.83 1.49 17.97
CA THR A 304 18.33 2.18 16.78
C THR A 304 17.58 1.23 15.85
N MET A 305 18.15 0.05 15.59
CA MET A 305 17.55 -0.96 14.73
C MET A 305 16.27 -1.55 15.32
N ILE A 306 16.27 -1.92 16.61
CA ILE A 306 15.07 -2.38 17.33
C ILE A 306 13.98 -1.32 17.26
N ARG A 307 14.30 -0.05 17.53
CA ARG A 307 13.32 1.04 17.44
C ARG A 307 12.75 1.18 16.02
N LYS A 308 13.58 1.08 14.98
CA LYS A 308 13.12 1.14 13.57
C LYS A 308 12.15 0.01 13.26
N VAL A 309 12.50 -1.22 13.64
CA VAL A 309 11.65 -2.41 13.41
C VAL A 309 10.35 -2.32 14.20
N GLU A 310 10.41 -1.94 15.49
CA GLU A 310 9.22 -1.77 16.33
C GLU A 310 8.30 -0.67 15.81
N THR A 311 8.86 0.45 15.32
CA THR A 311 8.09 1.54 14.70
C THR A 311 7.39 1.06 13.42
N ALA A 312 8.12 0.39 12.52
CA ALA A 312 7.54 -0.16 11.30
C ALA A 312 6.45 -1.19 11.60
N LEU A 313 6.63 -2.01 12.63
CA LEU A 313 5.64 -3.01 13.06
C LEU A 313 4.37 -2.36 13.59
N VAL A 314 4.48 -1.29 14.38
CA VAL A 314 3.33 -0.50 14.85
C VAL A 314 2.57 0.08 13.66
N VAL A 315 3.26 0.71 12.70
CA VAL A 315 2.63 1.29 11.50
C VAL A 315 1.94 0.22 10.65
N ALA A 316 2.54 -0.98 10.51
CA ALA A 316 1.91 -2.10 9.81
C ALA A 316 0.63 -2.57 10.49
N ARG A 317 0.60 -2.64 11.83
CA ARG A 317 -0.58 -3.00 12.63
C ARG A 317 -1.69 -1.94 12.55
N GLU A 318 -1.33 -0.66 12.65
CA GLU A 318 -2.28 0.45 12.49
C GLU A 318 -2.89 0.46 11.09
N ALA A 319 -2.08 0.19 10.06
CA ALA A 319 -2.55 0.03 8.68
C ALA A 319 -3.50 -1.17 8.51
N PHE A 320 -3.24 -2.27 9.21
CA PHE A 320 -4.18 -3.38 9.25
C PHE A 320 -5.52 -2.98 9.89
N GLU A 321 -5.53 -2.36 11.08
CA GLU A 321 -6.78 -1.94 11.74
C GLU A 321 -7.53 -0.91 10.90
N GLU A 322 -6.84 0.01 10.22
CA GLU A 322 -7.43 0.96 9.28
C GLU A 322 -8.11 0.25 8.09
N ALA A 323 -7.45 -0.74 7.49
CA ALA A 323 -8.04 -1.54 6.39
C ALA A 323 -9.27 -2.33 6.84
N LYS A 324 -9.23 -2.87 8.06
CA LYS A 324 -10.32 -3.63 8.68
C LYS A 324 -11.51 -2.74 9.02
N ASP A 325 -11.27 -1.55 9.56
CA ASP A 325 -12.30 -0.55 9.85
C ASP A 325 -12.97 -0.06 8.58
N ALA A 326 -12.19 0.23 7.53
CA ALA A 326 -12.70 0.60 6.22
C ALA A 326 -13.62 -0.49 5.66
N LYS A 327 -13.17 -1.75 5.70
CA LYS A 327 -13.98 -2.93 5.33
C LYS A 327 -15.30 -3.00 6.10
N ASN A 328 -15.27 -2.83 7.42
CA ASN A 328 -16.46 -2.91 8.27
C ASN A 328 -17.48 -1.80 7.96
N ARG A 329 -17.01 -0.58 7.64
CA ARG A 329 -17.88 0.56 7.31
C ARG A 329 -18.61 0.39 5.98
N MET A 330 -18.13 -0.48 5.09
CA MET A 330 -18.72 -0.71 3.76
C MET A 330 -19.92 -1.63 3.78
N MET A 331 -19.97 -2.58 4.73
CA MET A 331 -20.98 -3.65 4.77
C MET A 331 -22.44 -3.19 4.86
N ALA A 332 -22.68 -1.90 5.19
CA ALA A 332 -24.02 -1.36 5.40
C ALA A 332 -24.40 -0.25 4.39
N ARG A 333 -23.62 -0.04 3.32
CA ARG A 333 -23.68 1.19 2.54
C ARG A 333 -23.84 0.94 1.04
N GLY A 334 -24.48 1.90 0.36
CA GLY A 334 -24.59 1.89 -1.11
C GLY A 334 -23.24 2.15 -1.79
N TYR A 335 -23.18 1.89 -3.10
CA TYR A 335 -21.96 2.00 -3.92
C TYR A 335 -21.14 3.29 -3.67
N TRP A 336 -21.78 4.45 -3.75
CA TRP A 336 -21.12 5.75 -3.61
C TRP A 336 -20.48 5.98 -2.23
N GLU A 337 -21.06 5.38 -1.20
CA GLU A 337 -20.56 5.48 0.16
C GLU A 337 -19.47 4.43 0.46
N ALA A 338 -19.46 3.32 -0.28
CA ALA A 338 -18.48 2.24 -0.13
C ALA A 338 -17.14 2.57 -0.83
N SER A 339 -17.17 3.31 -1.94
CA SER A 339 -15.98 3.63 -2.75
C SER A 339 -14.85 4.36 -1.97
N PRO A 340 -15.12 5.42 -1.16
CA PRO A 340 -14.07 6.06 -0.38
C PRO A 340 -13.38 5.11 0.62
N HIS A 341 -14.12 4.18 1.21
CA HIS A 341 -13.56 3.21 2.14
C HIS A 341 -12.69 2.17 1.43
N LEU A 342 -13.00 1.78 0.19
CA LEU A 342 -12.10 0.95 -0.62
C LEU A 342 -10.77 1.65 -0.86
N ILE A 343 -10.79 2.95 -1.17
CA ILE A 343 -9.56 3.73 -1.36
C ILE A 343 -8.72 3.71 -0.08
N THR A 344 -9.35 3.96 1.08
CA THR A 344 -8.68 3.84 2.38
C THR A 344 -8.08 2.45 2.60
N ALA A 345 -8.85 1.38 2.34
CA ALA A 345 -8.37 0.01 2.50
C ALA A 345 -7.19 -0.32 1.57
N LYS A 346 -7.19 0.18 0.32
CA LYS A 346 -6.08 0.03 -0.63
C LYS A 346 -4.81 0.72 -0.13
N PHE A 347 -4.91 1.98 0.32
CA PHE A 347 -3.76 2.70 0.85
C PHE A 347 -3.22 2.06 2.12
N ALA A 348 -4.10 1.62 3.01
CA ALA A 348 -3.72 0.96 4.25
C ALA A 348 -3.02 -0.39 3.98
N ALA A 349 -3.57 -1.23 3.09
CA ALA A 349 -2.90 -2.48 2.69
C ALA A 349 -1.53 -2.23 2.04
N LYS A 350 -1.41 -1.22 1.17
CA LYS A 350 -0.13 -0.82 0.57
C LYS A 350 0.89 -0.41 1.65
N ARG A 351 0.48 0.46 2.58
CA ARG A 351 1.33 0.92 3.70
C ARG A 351 1.81 -0.25 4.55
N ALA A 352 0.94 -1.22 4.85
CA ALA A 352 1.30 -2.42 5.61
C ALA A 352 2.37 -3.27 4.88
N MET A 353 2.25 -3.42 3.56
CA MET A 353 3.24 -4.13 2.75
C MET A 353 4.58 -3.39 2.70
N GLU A 354 4.59 -2.07 2.53
CA GLU A 354 5.82 -1.25 2.52
C GLU A 354 6.59 -1.34 3.85
N GLN A 355 5.88 -1.34 4.99
CA GLN A 355 6.51 -1.54 6.30
C GLN A 355 7.02 -2.98 6.49
N THR A 356 6.31 -3.97 5.94
CA THR A 356 6.75 -5.37 5.98
C THR A 356 8.03 -5.55 5.16
N GLU A 357 8.14 -4.92 4.00
CA GLU A 357 9.38 -4.91 3.20
C GLU A 357 10.53 -4.23 3.94
N THR A 358 10.26 -3.12 4.64
CA THR A 358 11.27 -2.46 5.48
C THR A 358 11.78 -3.40 6.59
N ILE A 359 10.89 -4.12 7.26
CA ILE A 359 11.25 -5.09 8.30
C ILE A 359 11.99 -6.29 7.70
N PHE A 360 11.55 -6.78 6.54
CA PHE A 360 12.22 -7.84 5.79
C PHE A 360 13.68 -7.48 5.51
N GLN A 361 13.94 -6.28 4.97
CA GLN A 361 15.29 -5.81 4.70
C GLN A 361 16.12 -5.72 6.00
N LEU A 362 15.56 -5.15 7.07
CA LEU A 362 16.25 -5.03 8.36
C LEU A 362 16.62 -6.40 8.94
N VAL A 363 15.67 -7.35 9.01
CA VAL A 363 15.91 -8.70 9.54
C VAL A 363 16.87 -9.48 8.65
N ASN A 364 16.77 -9.35 7.33
CA ASN A 364 17.64 -10.07 6.41
C ASN A 364 19.06 -9.50 6.37
N GLN A 365 19.26 -8.21 6.62
CA GLN A 365 20.60 -7.60 6.70
C GLN A 365 21.25 -7.80 8.07
N ASN A 366 20.45 -7.92 9.14
CA ASN A 366 20.93 -7.92 10.51
C ASN A 366 20.55 -9.22 11.25
N PRO A 367 21.44 -10.23 11.30
CA PRO A 367 21.14 -11.53 11.90
C PRO A 367 20.75 -11.49 13.38
N PHE A 368 21.07 -10.41 14.10
CA PHE A 368 20.71 -10.27 15.51
C PHE A 368 19.20 -10.06 15.71
N LEU A 369 18.48 -9.51 14.70
CA LEU A 369 17.03 -9.39 14.74
C LEU A 369 16.37 -10.73 14.50
N GLY A 370 15.38 -11.06 15.33
CA GLY A 370 14.60 -12.28 15.18
C GLY A 370 13.67 -12.27 13.98
N ARG A 371 13.35 -13.46 13.47
CA ARG A 371 12.34 -13.69 12.43
C ARG A 371 10.94 -13.24 12.88
N ASN A 372 10.61 -13.44 14.15
CA ASN A 372 9.35 -13.01 14.77
C ASN A 372 8.88 -11.59 14.39
N TYR A 373 9.78 -10.62 14.21
CA TYR A 373 9.43 -9.27 13.77
C TYR A 373 8.81 -9.27 12.37
N PHE A 374 9.41 -10.00 11.44
CA PHE A 374 8.90 -10.17 10.08
C PHE A 374 7.58 -10.93 10.09
N ASP A 375 7.47 -12.04 10.84
CA ASP A 375 6.23 -12.83 10.87
C ASP A 375 5.04 -12.04 11.44
N LYS A 376 5.25 -11.23 12.49
CA LYS A 376 4.23 -10.32 13.04
C LYS A 376 3.81 -9.26 12.00
N ALA A 377 4.75 -8.67 11.28
CA ALA A 377 4.47 -7.68 10.23
C ALA A 377 3.75 -8.30 9.03
N TRP A 378 4.24 -9.45 8.57
CA TRP A 378 3.65 -10.23 7.49
C TRP A 378 2.20 -10.61 7.79
N THR A 379 1.92 -11.05 9.02
CA THR A 379 0.56 -11.36 9.47
C THR A 379 -0.36 -10.14 9.39
N ALA A 380 0.10 -8.97 9.85
CA ALA A 380 -0.65 -7.72 9.74
C ALA A 380 -0.89 -7.32 8.28
N ALA A 381 0.15 -7.37 7.43
CA ALA A 381 0.03 -7.05 6.01
C ALA A 381 -0.90 -8.01 5.27
N ARG A 382 -0.83 -9.32 5.55
CA ARG A 382 -1.75 -10.32 5.00
C ARG A 382 -3.19 -10.00 5.38
N ALA A 383 -3.45 -9.69 6.65
CA ALA A 383 -4.79 -9.35 7.13
C ALA A 383 -5.30 -8.03 6.50
N ALA A 384 -4.42 -7.06 6.26
CA ALA A 384 -4.75 -5.83 5.54
C ALA A 384 -5.11 -6.10 4.07
N VAL A 385 -4.31 -6.91 3.37
CA VAL A 385 -4.56 -7.33 1.97
C VAL A 385 -5.87 -8.10 1.85
N VAL A 386 -6.18 -9.01 2.79
CA VAL A 386 -7.47 -9.71 2.84
C VAL A 386 -8.62 -8.71 3.03
N SER A 387 -8.47 -7.75 3.94
CA SER A 387 -9.51 -6.73 4.19
C SER A 387 -9.74 -5.84 2.98
N MET A 388 -8.68 -5.43 2.29
CA MET A 388 -8.75 -4.70 1.03
C MET A 388 -9.40 -5.52 -0.09
N SER A 389 -9.04 -6.80 -0.24
CA SER A 389 -9.59 -7.66 -1.29
C SER A 389 -11.09 -7.90 -1.09
N PHE A 390 -11.50 -8.09 0.17
CA PHE A 390 -12.92 -8.13 0.53
C PHE A 390 -13.63 -6.81 0.21
N ALA A 391 -13.06 -5.68 0.63
CA ALA A 391 -13.60 -4.35 0.33
C ALA A 391 -13.78 -4.16 -1.19
N GLN A 392 -12.80 -4.57 -1.99
CA GLN A 392 -12.86 -4.47 -3.45
C GLN A 392 -14.00 -5.29 -4.03
N SER A 393 -14.12 -6.55 -3.61
CA SER A 393 -15.21 -7.44 -4.01
C SER A 393 -16.59 -6.86 -3.64
N GLU A 394 -16.70 -6.29 -2.43
CA GLU A 394 -17.95 -5.68 -1.96
C GLU A 394 -18.32 -4.39 -2.73
N VAL A 395 -17.37 -3.49 -3.01
CA VAL A 395 -17.64 -2.32 -3.88
C VAL A 395 -18.09 -2.77 -5.25
N ALA A 396 -17.40 -3.75 -5.83
CA ALA A 396 -17.75 -4.26 -7.15
C ALA A 396 -19.16 -4.86 -7.16
N ARG A 397 -19.52 -5.62 -6.11
CA ARG A 397 -20.88 -6.15 -5.91
C ARG A 397 -21.93 -5.04 -5.79
N GLN A 398 -21.66 -4.01 -5.00
CA GLN A 398 -22.57 -2.87 -4.81
C GLN A 398 -22.72 -2.04 -6.10
N ALA A 399 -21.62 -1.83 -6.83
CA ALA A 399 -21.61 -1.19 -8.15
C ALA A 399 -22.51 -1.97 -9.11
N PHE A 400 -22.37 -3.29 -9.13
CA PHE A 400 -23.17 -4.17 -9.97
C PHE A 400 -24.66 -4.11 -9.64
N ILE A 401 -25.02 -4.13 -8.36
CA ILE A 401 -26.42 -3.98 -7.92
C ILE A 401 -26.97 -2.62 -8.36
N TYR A 402 -26.20 -1.55 -8.15
CA TYR A 402 -26.57 -0.20 -8.55
C TYR A 402 -26.82 -0.12 -10.06
N TYR A 403 -25.85 -0.53 -10.87
CA TYR A 403 -25.93 -0.50 -12.33
C TYR A 403 -27.02 -1.41 -12.86
N ARG A 404 -27.27 -2.56 -12.22
CA ARG A 404 -28.39 -3.44 -12.59
C ARG A 404 -29.73 -2.79 -12.37
N ASN A 405 -29.90 -2.10 -11.24
CA ASN A 405 -31.13 -1.37 -10.95
C ASN A 405 -31.31 -0.20 -11.94
N GLU A 406 -30.25 0.54 -12.23
CA GLU A 406 -30.26 1.61 -13.24
C GLU A 406 -30.61 1.08 -14.63
N LEU A 407 -30.04 -0.06 -15.03
CA LEU A 407 -30.32 -0.67 -16.33
C LEU A 407 -31.78 -1.14 -16.44
N ASN A 408 -32.34 -1.70 -15.36
CA ASN A 408 -33.74 -2.09 -15.28
C ASN A 408 -34.67 -0.87 -15.38
N GLU A 409 -34.33 0.23 -14.71
CA GLU A 409 -35.06 1.50 -14.77
C GLU A 409 -35.03 2.09 -16.19
N ILE A 410 -33.86 2.11 -16.83
CA ILE A 410 -33.71 2.52 -18.23
C ILE A 410 -34.57 1.66 -19.14
N SER A 411 -34.47 0.33 -19.01
CA SER A 411 -35.25 -0.60 -19.82
C SER A 411 -36.77 -0.40 -19.65
N ALA A 412 -37.22 -0.14 -18.42
CA ALA A 412 -38.62 0.18 -18.16
C ALA A 412 -39.03 1.51 -18.82
N MET A 413 -38.28 2.58 -18.61
CA MET A 413 -38.60 3.91 -19.16
C MET A 413 -38.59 3.94 -20.69
N THR A 414 -37.62 3.28 -21.32
CA THR A 414 -37.52 3.17 -22.78
C THR A 414 -38.76 2.54 -23.41
N LYS A 415 -39.42 1.60 -22.72
CA LYS A 415 -40.64 0.96 -23.24
C LYS A 415 -41.84 1.91 -23.31
N TYR A 416 -41.91 2.91 -22.42
CA TYR A 416 -43.11 3.74 -22.25
C TYR A 416 -42.95 5.16 -22.80
N THR A 417 -41.74 5.62 -23.09
CA THR A 417 -41.51 6.99 -23.52
C THR A 417 -41.31 7.09 -25.04
N GLN A 418 -42.06 7.98 -25.67
CA GLN A 418 -41.88 8.40 -27.08
C GLN A 418 -41.14 9.74 -27.19
N ASP A 419 -40.76 10.34 -26.05
CA ASP A 419 -40.05 11.62 -26.01
C ASP A 419 -38.59 11.43 -26.44
N VAL A 420 -38.25 11.96 -27.61
CA VAL A 420 -36.91 11.89 -28.21
C VAL A 420 -35.82 12.38 -27.27
N VAL A 421 -36.06 13.45 -26.51
CA VAL A 421 -35.06 14.03 -25.59
C VAL A 421 -34.83 13.09 -24.41
N LYS A 422 -35.89 12.50 -23.86
CA LYS A 422 -35.78 11.50 -22.79
C LYS A 422 -35.09 10.23 -23.27
N LEU A 423 -35.46 9.71 -24.44
CA LEU A 423 -34.80 8.52 -25.04
C LEU A 423 -33.32 8.75 -25.26
N ASN A 424 -32.92 9.94 -25.74
CA ASN A 424 -31.51 10.28 -25.92
C ASN A 424 -30.74 10.28 -24.58
N LYS A 425 -31.33 10.85 -23.51
CA LYS A 425 -30.74 10.80 -22.16
C LYS A 425 -30.60 9.38 -21.63
N LEU A 426 -31.59 8.52 -21.85
CA LEU A 426 -31.55 7.11 -21.47
C LEU A 426 -30.45 6.33 -22.22
N CYS A 427 -30.28 6.59 -23.51
CA CYS A 427 -29.19 6.00 -24.30
C CYS A 427 -27.82 6.38 -23.73
N LEU A 428 -27.59 7.67 -23.42
CA LEU A 428 -26.35 8.13 -22.81
C LEU A 428 -26.09 7.50 -21.45
N ARG A 429 -27.12 7.42 -20.58
CA ARG A 429 -27.02 6.72 -19.28
C ARG A 429 -26.64 5.25 -19.45
N SER A 430 -27.31 4.52 -20.35
CA SER A 430 -26.98 3.10 -20.61
C SER A 430 -25.56 2.92 -21.17
N GLY A 431 -25.09 3.86 -21.99
CA GLY A 431 -23.73 3.87 -22.49
C GLY A 431 -22.69 4.04 -21.37
N SER A 432 -22.97 4.92 -20.40
CA SER A 432 -22.14 5.09 -19.20
C SER A 432 -22.07 3.81 -18.38
N VAL A 433 -23.19 3.13 -18.16
CA VAL A 433 -23.23 1.85 -17.42
C VAL A 433 -22.36 0.78 -18.10
N ILE A 434 -22.48 0.63 -19.43
CA ILE A 434 -21.67 -0.33 -20.19
C ILE A 434 -20.18 -0.01 -20.06
N TRP A 435 -19.81 1.27 -20.12
CA TRP A 435 -18.42 1.69 -20.01
C TRP A 435 -17.84 1.37 -18.63
N GLU A 436 -18.52 1.77 -17.55
CA GLU A 436 -18.07 1.53 -16.16
C GLU A 436 -17.91 0.04 -15.86
N VAL A 437 -18.90 -0.78 -16.25
CA VAL A 437 -18.84 -2.24 -16.07
C VAL A 437 -17.71 -2.86 -16.89
N GLY A 438 -17.50 -2.37 -18.11
CA GLY A 438 -16.41 -2.81 -18.97
C GLY A 438 -15.03 -2.51 -18.38
N GLU A 439 -14.84 -1.33 -17.78
CA GLU A 439 -13.58 -0.98 -17.12
C GLU A 439 -13.33 -1.83 -15.86
N MET A 440 -14.36 -2.07 -15.04
CA MET A 440 -14.23 -2.98 -13.89
C MET A 440 -13.78 -4.39 -14.31
N ILE A 441 -14.35 -4.93 -15.40
CA ILE A 441 -13.97 -6.23 -15.96
C ILE A 441 -12.50 -6.23 -16.40
N LYS A 442 -12.08 -5.22 -17.18
CA LYS A 442 -10.69 -5.10 -17.63
C LYS A 442 -9.70 -5.02 -16.47
N GLU A 443 -10.02 -4.27 -15.42
CA GLU A 443 -9.19 -4.17 -14.22
C GLU A 443 -9.07 -5.53 -13.51
N SER A 444 -10.18 -6.27 -13.39
CA SER A 444 -10.20 -7.61 -12.81
C SER A 444 -9.35 -8.58 -13.62
N ASP A 445 -9.53 -8.64 -14.95
CA ASP A 445 -8.77 -9.51 -15.85
C ASP A 445 -7.27 -9.15 -15.87
N ALA A 446 -6.94 -7.86 -15.76
CA ALA A 446 -5.55 -7.42 -15.63
C ALA A 446 -4.93 -7.90 -14.31
N LEU A 447 -5.67 -7.81 -13.19
CA LEU A 447 -5.21 -8.29 -11.90
C LEU A 447 -5.04 -9.81 -11.88
N GLU A 448 -5.96 -10.57 -12.46
CA GLU A 448 -5.84 -12.03 -12.58
C GLU A 448 -4.61 -12.43 -13.38
N ARG A 449 -4.35 -11.76 -14.51
CA ARG A 449 -3.14 -12.01 -15.31
C ARG A 449 -1.87 -11.72 -14.52
N ILE A 450 -1.79 -10.58 -13.84
CA ILE A 450 -0.65 -10.24 -12.97
C ILE A 450 -0.45 -11.30 -11.87
N ILE A 451 -1.53 -11.77 -11.24
CA ILE A 451 -1.46 -12.81 -10.21
C ILE A 451 -1.00 -14.14 -10.82
N ALA A 452 -1.52 -14.53 -11.98
CA ALA A 452 -1.15 -15.77 -12.67
C ALA A 452 0.32 -15.76 -13.10
N GLU A 453 0.79 -14.66 -13.69
CA GLU A 453 2.19 -14.45 -14.05
C GLU A 453 3.08 -14.50 -12.81
N HIS A 454 2.70 -13.82 -11.72
CA HIS A 454 3.50 -13.83 -10.49
C HIS A 454 3.54 -15.22 -9.84
N LYS A 455 2.42 -15.96 -9.81
CA LYS A 455 2.38 -17.36 -9.37
C LYS A 455 3.27 -18.25 -10.23
N HIS A 456 3.23 -18.08 -11.55
CA HIS A 456 4.05 -18.84 -12.48
C HIS A 456 5.55 -18.59 -12.23
N ARG A 457 5.96 -17.32 -12.15
CA ARG A 457 7.34 -16.94 -11.79
C ARG A 457 7.76 -17.53 -10.44
N ILE A 458 6.89 -17.41 -9.42
CA ILE A 458 7.16 -17.94 -8.09
C ILE A 458 7.35 -19.46 -8.10
N SER A 459 6.53 -20.18 -8.88
CA SER A 459 6.65 -21.64 -9.01
C SER A 459 7.93 -22.09 -9.71
N GLN A 460 8.50 -21.24 -10.57
CA GLN A 460 9.74 -21.52 -11.30
C GLN A 460 11.01 -21.24 -10.48
N PHE A 461 10.90 -20.65 -9.30
CA PHE A 461 12.05 -20.25 -8.50
C PHE A 461 13.05 -21.38 -8.19
N GLY A 462 12.67 -22.67 -8.29
CA GLY A 462 13.62 -23.78 -8.19
C GLY A 462 14.66 -23.87 -9.31
N GLN A 463 14.51 -23.13 -10.42
CA GLN A 463 15.30 -23.28 -11.65
C GLN A 463 16.03 -21.99 -12.08
N THR A 464 15.80 -20.87 -11.39
CA THR A 464 16.14 -19.53 -11.90
C THR A 464 17.21 -18.80 -11.08
N THR A 465 17.76 -17.72 -11.65
CA THR A 465 18.92 -16.97 -11.13
C THR A 465 18.54 -16.10 -9.92
N PRO A 466 19.50 -15.62 -9.10
CA PRO A 466 19.22 -14.73 -7.97
C PRO A 466 18.52 -13.42 -8.34
N GLU A 467 18.67 -12.96 -9.58
CA GLU A 467 18.03 -11.75 -10.11
C GLU A 467 16.52 -11.92 -10.29
N ASP A 468 16.07 -13.17 -10.45
CA ASP A 468 14.65 -13.47 -10.59
C ASP A 468 13.90 -13.29 -9.26
N GLU A 469 14.58 -13.30 -8.11
CA GLU A 469 13.99 -13.27 -6.75
C GLU A 469 13.25 -11.97 -6.39
N VAL A 470 13.13 -11.02 -7.33
CA VAL A 470 12.39 -9.77 -7.13
C VAL A 470 10.92 -10.06 -6.77
N GLY A 471 10.54 -9.65 -5.56
CA GLY A 471 9.20 -9.80 -5.00
C GLY A 471 8.99 -11.03 -4.11
N LEU A 472 10.01 -11.88 -3.94
CA LEU A 472 9.99 -12.97 -2.96
C LEU A 472 10.61 -12.47 -1.64
N HIS A 473 9.81 -12.29 -0.59
CA HIS A 473 10.34 -11.94 0.72
C HIS A 473 10.95 -13.18 1.38
N TRP A 474 12.11 -13.64 0.92
CA TRP A 474 12.78 -14.85 1.44
C TRP A 474 13.81 -14.50 2.52
N LEU A 475 13.52 -14.86 3.77
CA LEU A 475 14.46 -14.72 4.87
C LEU A 475 15.51 -15.83 4.79
N ARG A 476 16.53 -15.65 3.95
CA ARG A 476 17.54 -16.68 3.59
C ARG A 476 18.16 -17.43 4.78
N ASN A 477 18.23 -16.78 5.94
CA ASN A 477 18.85 -17.36 7.14
C ASN A 477 17.87 -18.10 8.05
N TRP A 478 16.57 -17.94 7.83
CA TRP A 478 15.52 -18.34 8.76
C TRP A 478 14.57 -19.39 8.19
N GLU A 479 14.57 -19.57 6.87
CA GLU A 479 13.69 -20.53 6.22
C GLU A 479 14.21 -21.03 4.89
N HIS A 480 13.75 -22.22 4.51
CA HIS A 480 13.89 -22.71 3.15
C HIS A 480 13.13 -21.83 2.16
N ARG A 481 13.68 -21.72 0.95
CA ARG A 481 13.06 -21.00 -0.17
C ARG A 481 11.62 -21.46 -0.45
N SER A 482 11.35 -22.77 -0.32
CA SER A 482 10.00 -23.33 -0.50
C SER A 482 8.97 -22.73 0.46
N VAL A 483 9.35 -22.44 1.70
CA VAL A 483 8.47 -21.81 2.70
C VAL A 483 8.15 -20.37 2.30
N ALA A 484 9.14 -19.62 1.84
CA ALA A 484 8.93 -18.27 1.33
C ALA A 484 8.01 -18.27 0.10
N VAL A 485 8.23 -19.20 -0.84
CA VAL A 485 7.39 -19.41 -2.03
C VAL A 485 5.94 -19.70 -1.63
N GLU A 486 5.71 -20.66 -0.74
CA GLU A 486 4.37 -21.00 -0.27
C GLU A 486 3.67 -19.81 0.40
N ARG A 487 4.41 -19.05 1.22
CA ARG A 487 3.90 -17.86 1.90
C ARG A 487 3.46 -16.77 0.91
N GLU A 488 4.25 -16.50 -0.13
CA GLU A 488 3.88 -15.55 -1.19
C GLU A 488 2.68 -16.03 -2.01
N LEU A 489 2.64 -17.32 -2.37
CA LEU A 489 1.52 -17.91 -3.10
C LEU A 489 0.22 -17.78 -2.29
N LYS A 490 0.27 -17.97 -0.97
CA LYS A 490 -0.88 -17.73 -0.07
C LYS A 490 -1.33 -16.27 -0.08
N MET A 491 -0.40 -15.31 -0.05
CA MET A 491 -0.70 -13.87 -0.14
C MET A 491 -1.39 -13.52 -1.47
N LEU A 492 -0.93 -14.08 -2.59
CA LEU A 492 -1.56 -13.91 -3.90
C LEU A 492 -2.94 -14.55 -3.99
N GLY A 493 -3.14 -15.70 -3.33
CA GLY A 493 -4.45 -16.31 -3.20
C GLY A 493 -5.48 -15.38 -2.57
N HIS A 494 -5.08 -14.59 -1.57
CA HIS A 494 -5.95 -13.59 -0.96
C HIS A 494 -6.28 -12.43 -1.89
N LYS A 495 -5.32 -11.97 -2.72
CA LYS A 495 -5.57 -10.92 -3.73
C LYS A 495 -6.56 -11.38 -4.81
N ALA A 496 -6.56 -12.68 -5.15
CA ALA A 496 -7.48 -13.25 -6.14
C ALA A 496 -8.95 -13.24 -5.67
N ILE A 497 -9.23 -13.12 -4.37
CA ILE A 497 -10.60 -12.99 -3.85
C ILE A 497 -11.27 -11.67 -4.34
N ALA A 498 -10.47 -10.69 -4.78
CA ALA A 498 -10.95 -9.41 -5.28
C ALA A 498 -11.53 -9.44 -6.72
N VAL A 499 -11.51 -10.59 -7.38
CA VAL A 499 -12.02 -10.76 -8.74
C VAL A 499 -13.54 -10.58 -8.77
N LEU A 500 -14.02 -9.98 -9.87
CA LEU A 500 -15.44 -9.75 -10.11
C LEU A 500 -16.29 -11.03 -10.06
N PRO A 501 -17.62 -10.90 -9.81
CA PRO A 501 -18.56 -11.99 -9.96
C PRO A 501 -18.49 -12.64 -11.35
N ALA A 502 -18.64 -13.97 -11.42
CA ALA A 502 -18.62 -14.72 -12.67
C ALA A 502 -19.71 -14.28 -13.67
N ASP A 503 -20.79 -13.64 -13.22
CA ASP A 503 -21.87 -13.12 -14.06
C ASP A 503 -21.62 -11.70 -14.59
N ALA A 504 -20.43 -11.12 -14.37
CA ALA A 504 -20.10 -9.78 -14.82
C ALA A 504 -20.17 -9.64 -16.36
N GLN A 505 -19.67 -10.64 -17.08
CA GLN A 505 -19.73 -10.69 -18.56
C GLN A 505 -21.19 -10.77 -19.05
N ASP A 506 -21.99 -11.65 -18.46
CA ASP A 506 -23.41 -11.81 -18.79
C ASP A 506 -24.19 -10.51 -18.57
N PHE A 507 -23.83 -9.76 -17.52
CA PHE A 507 -24.43 -8.45 -17.25
C PHE A 507 -24.00 -7.39 -18.25
N LEU A 508 -22.72 -7.35 -18.64
CA LEU A 508 -22.25 -6.46 -19.71
C LEU A 508 -23.03 -6.70 -21.01
N GLU A 509 -23.29 -7.96 -21.36
CA GLU A 509 -24.10 -8.32 -22.53
C GLU A 509 -25.59 -7.95 -22.38
N ARG A 510 -26.16 -8.05 -21.17
CA ARG A 510 -27.51 -7.52 -20.90
C ARG A 510 -27.54 -6.00 -21.07
N ALA A 511 -26.52 -5.30 -20.59
CA ALA A 511 -26.42 -3.85 -20.71
C ALA A 511 -26.36 -3.38 -22.17
N ARG A 512 -25.55 -4.05 -23.01
CA ARG A 512 -25.50 -3.82 -24.47
C ARG A 512 -26.87 -3.96 -25.11
N ARG A 513 -27.58 -5.06 -24.83
CA ARG A 513 -28.94 -5.30 -25.36
C ARG A 513 -29.96 -4.25 -24.92
N VAL A 514 -29.87 -3.72 -23.70
CA VAL A 514 -30.76 -2.62 -23.26
C VAL A 514 -30.45 -1.33 -24.02
N ARG A 515 -29.18 -1.01 -24.24
CA ARG A 515 -28.78 0.16 -25.03
C ARG A 515 -29.24 0.06 -26.48
N GLU A 516 -29.08 -1.10 -27.12
CA GLU A 516 -29.56 -1.34 -28.49
C GLU A 516 -31.07 -1.08 -28.59
N LYS A 517 -31.87 -1.63 -27.66
CA LYS A 517 -33.31 -1.36 -27.61
C LYS A 517 -33.66 0.12 -27.40
N ALA A 518 -32.84 0.85 -26.63
CA ALA A 518 -33.02 2.29 -26.42
C ALA A 518 -32.70 3.11 -27.67
N LEU A 519 -31.65 2.73 -28.42
CA LEU A 519 -31.31 3.34 -29.70
C LEU A 519 -32.41 3.09 -30.74
N ASP A 520 -32.91 1.85 -30.84
CA ASP A 520 -34.02 1.52 -31.73
C ASP A 520 -35.28 2.33 -31.42
N ALA A 521 -35.61 2.50 -30.13
CA ALA A 521 -36.74 3.32 -29.71
C ALA A 521 -36.53 4.80 -30.05
N LEU A 522 -35.31 5.33 -29.85
CA LEU A 522 -34.94 6.70 -30.18
C LEU A 522 -35.09 6.97 -31.68
N ASP A 523 -34.65 6.05 -32.53
CA ASP A 523 -34.73 6.19 -33.97
C ASP A 523 -36.17 6.14 -34.47
N LYS A 524 -37.00 5.27 -33.88
CA LYS A 524 -38.46 5.25 -34.14
C LYS A 524 -39.12 6.56 -33.73
N ALA A 525 -38.84 7.07 -32.53
CA ALA A 525 -39.40 8.33 -32.05
C ALA A 525 -38.96 9.53 -32.91
N LYS A 526 -37.70 9.55 -33.37
CA LYS A 526 -37.22 10.57 -34.33
C LYS A 526 -37.94 10.48 -35.67
N ALA A 527 -38.16 9.27 -36.18
CA ALA A 527 -38.89 9.07 -37.43
C ALA A 527 -40.35 9.54 -37.31
N GLU A 528 -41.01 9.26 -36.18
CA GLU A 528 -42.36 9.76 -35.89
C GLU A 528 -42.40 11.28 -35.74
N ALA A 529 -41.45 11.87 -35.00
CA ALA A 529 -41.34 13.32 -34.86
C ALA A 529 -41.12 14.01 -36.22
N ARG A 530 -40.32 13.42 -37.11
CA ARG A 530 -40.16 13.91 -38.49
C ARG A 530 -41.47 13.85 -39.26
N LYS A 531 -42.22 12.74 -39.18
CA LYS A 531 -43.55 12.62 -39.83
C LYS A 531 -44.54 13.66 -39.30
N VAL A 532 -44.55 13.92 -38.00
CA VAL A 532 -45.42 14.95 -37.39
C VAL A 532 -45.01 16.35 -37.84
N GLU A 533 -43.71 16.64 -37.89
CA GLU A 533 -43.20 17.92 -38.34
C GLU A 533 -43.44 18.14 -39.85
N GLU A 534 -43.27 17.11 -40.67
CA GLU A 534 -43.63 17.12 -42.09
C GLU A 534 -45.13 17.35 -42.28
N ALA A 535 -45.98 16.69 -41.48
CA ALA A 535 -47.42 16.92 -41.51
C ALA A 535 -47.79 18.34 -41.04
N ARG A 536 -47.08 18.90 -40.05
CA ARG A 536 -47.26 20.29 -39.60
C ARG A 536 -46.87 21.26 -40.70
N LYS A 537 -45.70 21.07 -41.31
CA LYS A 537 -45.22 21.86 -42.45
C LYS A 537 -46.16 21.75 -43.65
N ALA A 538 -46.68 20.56 -43.95
CA ALA A 538 -47.67 20.35 -45.00
C ALA A 538 -48.98 21.12 -44.70
N LYS A 539 -49.48 21.08 -43.47
CA LYS A 539 -50.65 21.86 -43.04
C LYS A 539 -50.39 23.36 -43.06
N GLU A 540 -49.20 23.81 -42.67
CA GLU A 540 -48.79 25.21 -42.73
C GLU A 540 -48.65 25.70 -44.17
N ALA A 541 -48.08 24.88 -45.06
CA ALA A 541 -48.01 25.14 -46.48
C ALA A 541 -49.42 25.19 -47.11
N GLU A 542 -50.32 24.29 -46.72
CA GLU A 542 -51.72 24.31 -47.16
C GLU A 542 -52.44 25.56 -46.67
N ARG A 543 -52.25 25.95 -45.39
CA ARG A 543 -52.79 27.20 -44.85
C ARG A 543 -52.23 28.39 -45.60
N ALA A 544 -50.92 28.48 -45.80
CA ALA A 544 -50.27 29.54 -46.55
C ALA A 544 -50.78 29.63 -47.98
N ARG A 545 -50.99 28.48 -48.65
CA ARG A 545 -51.61 28.41 -49.98
C ARG A 545 -53.03 28.96 -49.97
N LYS A 546 -53.88 28.56 -49.01
CA LYS A 546 -55.25 29.11 -48.85
C LYS A 546 -55.24 30.61 -48.59
N THR A 547 -54.29 31.09 -47.78
CA THR A 547 -54.12 32.53 -47.54
C THR A 547 -53.72 33.25 -48.82
N MET A 548 -52.76 32.72 -49.58
CA MET A 548 -52.36 33.27 -50.88
C MET A 548 -53.51 33.28 -51.89
N GLU A 549 -54.29 32.20 -51.99
CA GLU A 549 -55.48 32.13 -52.84
C GLU A 549 -56.51 33.19 -52.43
N SER A 550 -56.77 33.37 -51.13
CA SER A 550 -57.69 34.42 -50.63
C SER A 550 -57.18 35.84 -50.90
N VAL A 551 -55.86 36.06 -50.79
CA VAL A 551 -55.24 37.36 -51.10
C VAL A 551 -55.34 37.61 -52.60
N ALA A 552 -55.01 36.63 -53.44
CA ALA A 552 -55.13 36.75 -54.89
C ALA A 552 -56.59 37.03 -55.33
N GLN A 553 -57.56 36.36 -54.70
CA GLN A 553 -58.99 36.62 -54.92
C GLN A 553 -59.37 38.06 -54.54
N LYS A 554 -58.96 38.50 -53.34
CA LYS A 554 -59.22 39.86 -52.86
C LYS A 554 -58.53 40.93 -53.71
N THR A 555 -57.30 40.69 -54.16
CA THR A 555 -56.58 41.58 -55.08
C THR A 555 -57.28 41.63 -56.44
N LYS A 556 -57.79 40.50 -56.94
CA LYS A 556 -58.61 40.46 -58.15
C LYS A 556 -59.89 41.28 -57.98
N GLU A 557 -60.61 41.10 -56.87
CA GLU A 557 -61.82 41.88 -56.55
C GLU A 557 -61.52 43.38 -56.41
N GLN A 558 -60.43 43.76 -55.74
CA GLN A 558 -60.00 45.16 -55.63
C GLN A 558 -59.58 45.76 -56.97
N ALA A 559 -58.91 44.98 -57.84
CA ALA A 559 -58.55 45.42 -59.18
C ALA A 559 -59.80 45.61 -60.06
N VAL A 560 -60.78 44.71 -59.96
CA VAL A 560 -62.08 44.84 -60.64
C VAL A 560 -62.83 46.08 -60.13
N GLN A 561 -62.94 46.26 -58.82
CA GLN A 561 -63.59 47.44 -58.23
C GLN A 561 -62.87 48.75 -58.59
N GLY A 562 -61.54 48.75 -58.64
CA GLY A 562 -60.75 49.90 -59.08
C GLY A 562 -60.99 50.25 -60.55
N LEU A 563 -61.08 49.24 -61.42
CA LEU A 563 -61.44 49.41 -62.84
C LEU A 563 -62.88 49.90 -63.01
N GLU A 564 -63.82 49.38 -62.21
CA GLU A 564 -65.22 49.83 -62.21
C GLU A 564 -65.36 51.28 -61.71
N GLN A 565 -64.63 51.67 -60.65
CA GLN A 565 -64.59 53.07 -60.19
C GLN A 565 -63.96 54.01 -61.21
N GLN A 566 -62.88 53.60 -61.89
CA GLN A 566 -62.30 54.37 -62.98
C GLN A 566 -63.25 54.48 -64.19
N ALA A 567 -64.00 53.43 -64.51
CA ALA A 567 -65.01 53.46 -65.55
C ALA A 567 -66.17 54.43 -65.20
N ALA A 568 -66.62 54.44 -63.94
CA ALA A 568 -67.67 55.34 -63.46
C ALA A 568 -67.24 56.81 -63.41
N GLN A 569 -65.96 57.10 -63.14
CA GLN A 569 -65.43 58.48 -63.17
C GLN A 569 -65.25 59.04 -64.60
N HIS A 570 -65.34 58.19 -65.63
CA HIS A 570 -65.15 58.56 -67.04
C HIS A 570 -66.39 58.32 -67.91
N GLU A 571 -67.58 58.36 -67.31
CA GLU A 571 -68.86 58.26 -68.02
C GLU A 571 -69.06 59.49 -68.93
N GLY A 572 -68.75 59.35 -70.23
CA GLY A 572 -68.93 60.37 -71.25
C GLY A 572 -67.75 60.63 -72.20
N SER A 573 -66.56 60.03 -71.98
CA SER A 573 -65.42 60.14 -72.90
C SER A 573 -65.21 58.87 -73.73
N SER A 574 -64.57 58.99 -74.90
CA SER A 574 -64.29 57.88 -75.84
C SER A 574 -63.45 56.73 -75.26
N TRP A 575 -62.93 56.90 -74.04
CA TRP A 575 -62.16 55.90 -73.30
C TRP A 575 -63.05 54.82 -72.64
N SER A 576 -64.32 55.12 -72.33
CA SER A 576 -65.23 54.21 -71.61
C SER A 576 -65.64 52.96 -72.41
N LYS A 577 -65.69 53.06 -73.74
CA LYS A 577 -65.98 51.93 -74.64
C LYS A 577 -64.80 50.97 -74.83
N SER A 578 -63.58 51.40 -74.50
CA SER A 578 -62.38 50.55 -74.58
C SER A 578 -62.10 49.83 -73.25
N ALA A 579 -62.39 50.47 -72.11
CA ALA A 579 -62.21 49.88 -70.78
C ALA A 579 -63.19 48.73 -70.47
N SER A 580 -64.42 48.79 -70.99
CA SER A 580 -65.44 47.73 -70.81
C SER A 580 -65.11 46.45 -71.60
N PHE A 581 -64.36 46.53 -72.70
CA PHE A 581 -63.82 45.37 -73.41
C PHE A 581 -62.61 44.73 -72.68
N ALA A 582 -61.80 45.53 -71.99
CA ALA A 582 -60.68 45.03 -71.18
C ALA A 582 -61.14 44.36 -69.86
N ALA A 583 -62.20 44.88 -69.23
CA ALA A 583 -62.79 44.28 -68.03
C ALA A 583 -63.48 42.93 -68.30
N GLY A 584 -64.14 42.79 -69.46
CA GLY A 584 -64.74 41.52 -69.91
C GLY A 584 -63.71 40.45 -70.29
N GLY A 585 -62.55 40.85 -70.83
CA GLY A 585 -61.46 39.93 -71.21
C GLY A 585 -60.76 39.26 -70.02
N LEU A 586 -60.77 39.89 -68.84
CA LEU A 586 -60.19 39.35 -67.60
C LEU A 586 -61.08 38.30 -66.89
N ALA A 587 -62.35 38.17 -67.28
CA ALA A 587 -63.25 37.16 -66.73
C ALA A 587 -63.23 35.82 -67.51
N GLY A 588 -62.81 35.84 -68.78
CA GLY A 588 -62.93 34.70 -69.70
C GLY A 588 -61.64 33.96 -70.06
N ILE A 589 -60.46 34.46 -69.70
CA ILE A 589 -59.18 33.79 -69.98
C ILE A 589 -58.67 33.16 -68.68
N GLY A 590 -58.62 31.83 -68.66
CA GLY A 590 -57.83 31.09 -67.68
C GLY A 590 -56.35 31.43 -67.89
N ILE A 591 -55.86 32.43 -67.17
CA ILE A 591 -54.47 32.86 -67.23
C ILE A 591 -53.63 31.92 -66.36
N GLY A 592 -53.15 30.85 -66.99
CA GLY A 592 -51.83 30.32 -66.71
C GLY A 592 -50.79 31.26 -67.34
N ALA A 593 -50.46 32.36 -66.67
CA ALA A 593 -49.33 33.26 -66.93
C ALA A 593 -49.38 34.48 -65.99
N PHE A 594 -49.14 34.25 -64.70
CA PHE A 594 -48.62 35.27 -63.77
C PHE A 594 -47.49 34.63 -62.97
N GLY A 595 -46.49 34.13 -63.70
CA GLY A 595 -45.17 33.78 -63.18
C GLY A 595 -44.17 34.74 -63.81
N LEU A 596 -43.33 35.36 -62.99
CA LEU A 596 -42.40 36.50 -63.24
C LEU A 596 -43.13 37.85 -63.04
N ALA A 597 -42.93 38.64 -61.98
CA ALA A 597 -41.71 38.90 -61.21
C ALA A 597 -42.02 39.29 -59.74
N ILE A 598 -42.09 38.30 -58.86
CA ILE A 598 -41.71 38.45 -57.45
C ILE A 598 -40.71 37.33 -57.17
N HIS A 599 -39.44 37.58 -57.51
CA HIS A 599 -38.31 36.79 -57.05
C HIS A 599 -37.16 37.76 -56.70
N ALA A 600 -37.21 38.26 -55.47
CA ALA A 600 -36.05 38.77 -54.75
C ALA A 600 -36.34 38.73 -53.25
N ALA A 601 -36.52 37.53 -52.70
CA ALA A 601 -36.22 37.19 -51.30
C ALA A 601 -36.59 35.72 -51.03
N ILE A 602 -35.56 34.87 -50.92
CA ILE A 602 -35.34 33.83 -49.90
C ILE A 602 -34.58 32.64 -50.52
N PRO A 603 -33.41 32.30 -49.96
CA PRO A 603 -32.57 31.20 -50.45
C PRO A 603 -32.88 29.85 -49.80
N ALA A 604 -32.59 28.80 -50.56
CA ALA A 604 -32.00 27.52 -50.19
C ALA A 604 -32.50 26.78 -48.92
N ALA A 605 -33.23 25.69 -49.15
CA ALA A 605 -33.25 24.50 -48.30
C ALA A 605 -32.87 23.29 -49.17
N GLY A 606 -32.03 22.41 -48.62
CA GLY A 606 -31.16 21.54 -49.40
C GLY A 606 -31.80 20.28 -49.99
N ALA A 607 -31.09 19.71 -50.95
CA ALA A 607 -31.26 18.34 -51.39
C ALA A 607 -29.88 17.67 -51.46
N ALA A 608 -29.76 16.55 -50.75
CA ALA A 608 -28.66 15.61 -50.89
C ALA A 608 -29.20 14.36 -51.60
N GLY A 609 -28.39 13.82 -52.53
CA GLY A 609 -28.46 12.41 -52.94
C GLY A 609 -28.39 12.13 -54.44
N SER A 610 -27.17 11.83 -54.92
CA SER A 610 -26.76 10.72 -55.83
C SER A 610 -27.56 10.44 -57.13
N ALA A 611 -27.01 10.13 -58.31
CA ALA A 611 -25.74 9.53 -58.71
C ALA A 611 -25.54 9.62 -60.25
N ALA A 612 -24.31 9.31 -60.69
CA ALA A 612 -23.92 8.59 -61.91
C ALA A 612 -23.33 9.34 -63.13
N ALA A 613 -22.18 8.78 -63.56
CA ALA A 613 -21.49 8.79 -64.86
C ALA A 613 -20.57 9.97 -65.23
N GLY A 614 -19.26 9.69 -65.30
CA GLY A 614 -18.22 10.51 -65.97
C GLY A 614 -18.11 10.22 -67.48
N PRO A 615 -16.94 10.32 -68.13
CA PRO A 615 -15.68 10.99 -67.79
C PRO A 615 -15.19 11.95 -68.92
N ALA A 616 -13.95 12.45 -68.79
CA ALA A 616 -12.98 12.82 -69.85
C ALA A 616 -12.54 14.30 -69.96
N SER A 617 -11.28 14.50 -69.52
CA SER A 617 -10.14 15.15 -70.21
C SER A 617 -10.27 16.51 -70.90
N GLY A 618 -9.27 17.36 -70.65
CA GLY A 618 -8.57 18.08 -71.72
C GLY A 618 -8.45 19.59 -71.54
N ALA A 619 -7.22 20.03 -71.30
CA ALA A 619 -6.81 21.43 -71.21
C ALA A 619 -6.69 22.13 -72.58
N VAL A 620 -6.74 23.46 -72.58
CA VAL A 620 -5.73 24.42 -73.10
C VAL A 620 -6.36 25.72 -73.67
N ALA A 621 -5.95 26.82 -73.02
CA ALA A 621 -5.68 28.21 -73.44
C ALA A 621 -6.24 28.83 -74.75
N GLY A 622 -6.63 30.11 -74.64
CA GLY A 622 -6.63 31.08 -75.74
C GLY A 622 -7.50 32.31 -75.49
N ALA A 623 -6.89 33.47 -75.26
CA ALA A 623 -7.51 34.73 -74.82
C ALA A 623 -8.14 35.57 -75.95
N ALA A 624 -9.23 36.31 -75.64
CA ALA A 624 -9.38 37.77 -75.84
C ALA A 624 -10.85 38.27 -75.65
N SER A 625 -11.10 38.87 -74.48
CA SER A 625 -11.89 40.10 -74.23
C SER A 625 -13.27 40.34 -74.86
N ALA A 626 -14.32 40.16 -74.05
CA ALA A 626 -15.36 41.16 -73.79
C ALA A 626 -16.00 40.89 -72.41
N SER A 627 -16.30 41.93 -71.66
CA SER A 627 -16.46 41.97 -70.19
C SER A 627 -17.72 41.29 -69.63
N THR A 628 -17.52 40.28 -68.78
CA THR A 628 -18.48 39.78 -67.78
C THR A 628 -17.71 39.36 -66.53
N ILE A 629 -18.12 39.86 -65.37
CA ILE A 629 -17.54 39.60 -64.04
C ILE A 629 -17.51 38.08 -63.79
N SER A 630 -16.34 37.51 -63.53
CA SER A 630 -16.15 36.06 -63.37
C SER A 630 -16.44 35.59 -61.94
N ALA A 631 -16.74 34.30 -61.79
CA ALA A 631 -16.94 33.65 -60.50
C ALA A 631 -15.73 33.76 -59.54
N GLU A 632 -14.55 34.14 -60.03
CA GLU A 632 -13.37 34.44 -59.19
C GLU A 632 -13.43 35.82 -58.54
N GLN A 633 -14.06 36.82 -59.18
CA GLN A 633 -14.34 38.12 -58.54
C GLN A 633 -15.46 38.01 -57.50
N PHE A 634 -16.39 37.06 -57.70
CA PHE A 634 -17.41 36.73 -56.70
C PHE A 634 -16.84 35.90 -55.55
N SER A 635 -15.90 34.97 -55.79
CA SER A 635 -15.23 34.22 -54.73
C SER A 635 -14.21 35.05 -53.96
N ALA A 636 -13.52 36.00 -54.60
CA ALA A 636 -12.69 37.00 -53.92
C ALA A 636 -13.54 37.94 -53.05
N GLY A 637 -14.74 38.32 -53.51
CA GLY A 637 -15.72 39.06 -52.72
C GLY A 637 -16.27 38.28 -51.53
N LEU A 638 -16.53 36.98 -51.68
CA LEU A 638 -16.99 36.11 -50.59
C LEU A 638 -15.91 35.78 -49.54
N VAL A 639 -14.64 35.68 -49.95
CA VAL A 639 -13.52 35.47 -49.01
C VAL A 639 -13.17 36.77 -48.28
N GLN A 640 -13.38 37.95 -48.88
CA GLN A 640 -13.21 39.24 -48.20
C GLN A 640 -14.40 39.56 -47.27
N GLN A 641 -15.61 39.13 -47.61
CA GLN A 641 -16.82 39.37 -46.79
C GLN A 641 -16.97 38.39 -45.60
N VAL A 642 -16.32 37.22 -45.66
CA VAL A 642 -16.19 36.29 -44.52
C VAL A 642 -14.97 36.61 -43.64
N ALA A 643 -14.01 37.39 -44.14
CA ALA A 643 -12.85 37.86 -43.37
C ALA A 643 -13.09 39.16 -42.56
N GLU A 644 -14.22 39.85 -42.76
CA GLU A 644 -14.52 41.15 -42.11
C GLU A 644 -15.83 41.17 -41.30
N THR A 645 -16.46 40.02 -41.03
CA THR A 645 -17.55 39.95 -40.04
C THR A 645 -17.03 39.39 -38.72
N PRO A 646 -16.70 40.25 -37.73
CA PRO A 646 -16.43 39.77 -36.38
C PRO A 646 -17.73 39.19 -35.82
N VAL A 647 -17.73 37.90 -35.50
CA VAL A 647 -18.65 37.39 -34.48
C VAL A 647 -18.13 37.92 -33.16
N GLU A 648 -18.50 39.16 -32.83
CA GLU A 648 -18.49 39.64 -31.46
C GLU A 648 -19.51 38.80 -30.68
N VAL A 649 -19.07 37.68 -30.13
CA VAL A 649 -19.54 37.35 -28.79
C VAL A 649 -18.90 38.44 -27.93
N ALA A 650 -19.69 39.39 -27.45
CA ALA A 650 -19.17 40.47 -26.62
C ALA A 650 -18.31 39.83 -25.53
N ALA A 651 -17.01 40.15 -25.50
CA ALA A 651 -16.11 39.66 -24.46
C ALA A 651 -16.69 39.98 -23.07
N ALA A 652 -17.47 41.06 -22.97
CA ALA A 652 -18.27 41.43 -21.81
C ALA A 652 -19.30 40.37 -21.38
N ASP A 653 -19.97 39.65 -22.29
CA ASP A 653 -21.00 38.66 -21.95
C ASP A 653 -20.38 37.33 -21.50
N VAL A 654 -19.22 36.97 -22.07
CA VAL A 654 -18.43 35.80 -21.63
C VAL A 654 -17.71 36.11 -20.33
N GLU A 655 -17.19 37.34 -20.15
CA GLU A 655 -16.64 37.81 -18.88
C GLU A 655 -17.72 37.95 -17.80
N GLU A 656 -18.95 38.35 -18.14
CA GLU A 656 -20.08 38.41 -17.21
C GLU A 656 -20.55 37.01 -16.81
N LEU A 657 -20.63 36.06 -17.76
CA LEU A 657 -20.95 34.66 -17.48
C LEU A 657 -19.86 33.98 -16.64
N LEU A 658 -18.57 34.23 -16.94
CA LEU A 658 -17.44 33.73 -16.16
C LEU A 658 -17.33 34.41 -14.79
N ALA A 659 -17.65 35.69 -14.68
CA ALA A 659 -17.70 36.42 -13.43
C ALA A 659 -18.89 35.97 -12.56
N ASP A 660 -20.04 35.63 -13.15
CA ASP A 660 -21.22 35.13 -12.43
C ASP A 660 -21.03 33.66 -12.01
N MET A 661 -20.40 32.83 -12.85
CA MET A 661 -19.94 31.49 -12.47
C MET A 661 -18.87 31.55 -11.35
N SER A 662 -17.91 32.47 -11.44
CA SER A 662 -16.90 32.71 -10.41
C SER A 662 -17.53 33.19 -9.08
N LYS A 663 -18.52 34.08 -9.13
CA LYS A 663 -19.31 34.55 -7.98
C LYS A 663 -20.20 33.46 -7.38
N GLN A 664 -20.78 32.57 -8.19
CA GLN A 664 -21.55 31.42 -7.71
C GLN A 664 -20.66 30.38 -7.03
N VAL A 665 -19.46 30.14 -7.56
CA VAL A 665 -18.46 29.24 -6.97
C VAL A 665 -17.90 29.82 -5.67
N THR A 666 -17.59 31.12 -5.59
CA THR A 666 -17.18 31.77 -4.33
C THR A 666 -18.30 31.85 -3.29
N ARG A 667 -19.57 32.08 -3.69
CA ARG A 667 -20.71 32.06 -2.75
C ARG A 667 -21.02 30.67 -2.18
N LYS A 668 -20.81 29.60 -2.96
CA LYS A 668 -20.94 28.21 -2.48
C LYS A 668 -19.73 27.77 -1.65
N GLY A 669 -18.52 28.20 -2.03
CA GLY A 669 -17.29 27.97 -1.28
C GLY A 669 -17.28 28.65 0.10
N LEU A 670 -17.69 29.93 0.20
CA LEU A 670 -17.71 30.66 1.47
C LEU A 670 -18.74 30.13 2.49
N LYS A 671 -19.86 29.56 2.03
CA LYS A 671 -20.84 28.92 2.93
C LYS A 671 -20.35 27.57 3.47
N GLY A 672 -19.47 26.87 2.75
CA GLY A 672 -18.80 25.65 3.22
C GLY A 672 -17.64 25.91 4.20
N LEU A 673 -16.99 27.07 4.10
CA LEU A 673 -15.81 27.47 4.87
C LEU A 673 -16.05 27.64 6.39
N LYS A 674 -17.29 27.89 6.84
CA LYS A 674 -17.59 27.99 8.28
C LYS A 674 -17.65 26.64 9.01
N ARG A 675 -17.55 25.49 8.30
CA ARG A 675 -17.72 24.15 8.90
C ARG A 675 -16.49 23.25 8.90
N VAL A 676 -15.38 23.63 8.27
CA VAL A 676 -14.18 22.76 8.20
C VAL A 676 -13.10 23.28 9.14
N LYS A 677 -13.22 22.96 10.44
CA LYS A 677 -12.09 23.02 11.36
C LYS A 677 -11.21 21.78 11.12
N GLY A 678 -10.05 21.96 10.51
CA GLY A 678 -8.98 20.95 10.52
C GLY A 678 -8.39 20.50 9.19
N ALA A 679 -8.85 21.00 8.04
CA ALA A 679 -8.19 20.69 6.76
C ALA A 679 -7.03 21.68 6.49
N LYS A 680 -5.94 21.15 5.93
CA LYS A 680 -4.63 21.69 5.50
C LYS A 680 -4.58 23.08 4.79
N ALA A 681 -5.43 24.04 5.15
CA ALA A 681 -5.42 25.42 4.62
C ALA A 681 -4.10 26.15 4.92
N ASP A 682 -3.42 25.79 6.02
CA ASP A 682 -2.12 26.35 6.42
C ASP A 682 -0.97 26.06 5.44
N LYS A 683 -1.19 25.19 4.45
CA LYS A 683 -0.18 24.79 3.46
C LYS A 683 -0.21 25.60 2.15
N VAL A 684 -1.26 26.37 1.91
CA VAL A 684 -1.40 27.24 0.72
C VAL A 684 -0.40 28.40 0.73
N PRO A 685 -0.11 29.08 1.86
CA PRO A 685 0.92 30.12 1.93
C PRO A 685 2.32 29.60 1.58
N LEU A 686 2.66 28.37 1.95
CA LEU A 686 3.96 27.74 1.65
C LEU A 686 4.19 27.54 0.14
N LEU A 687 3.15 27.15 -0.61
CA LEU A 687 3.24 27.02 -2.06
C LEU A 687 3.34 28.37 -2.77
N ALA A 688 2.62 29.38 -2.28
CA ALA A 688 2.72 30.73 -2.81
C ALA A 688 4.14 31.28 -2.63
N ASP A 689 4.80 30.91 -1.53
CA ASP A 689 6.18 31.26 -1.24
C ASP A 689 7.18 30.48 -2.11
N HIS A 690 7.02 29.15 -2.27
CA HIS A 690 7.85 28.37 -3.21
C HIS A 690 7.72 28.87 -4.66
N ALA A 691 6.52 29.19 -5.12
CA ALA A 691 6.31 29.77 -6.45
C ALA A 691 6.97 31.14 -6.63
N LYS A 692 7.11 31.95 -5.57
CA LYS A 692 7.87 33.21 -5.65
C LYS A 692 9.37 33.00 -5.73
N ARG A 693 9.86 31.87 -5.21
CA ARG A 693 11.29 31.54 -5.14
C ARG A 693 11.77 30.64 -6.29
N SER A 694 10.87 30.07 -7.08
CA SER A 694 11.24 29.27 -8.24
C SER A 694 11.83 30.17 -9.33
N VAL A 695 13.15 30.09 -9.51
CA VAL A 695 13.87 30.77 -10.59
C VAL A 695 13.83 29.85 -11.82
N GLY A 696 13.65 30.42 -13.02
CA GLY A 696 13.70 29.68 -14.30
C GLY A 696 12.34 29.25 -14.90
N LEU A 697 11.25 29.30 -14.13
CA LEU A 697 9.89 29.06 -14.66
C LEU A 697 9.25 30.35 -15.16
N ALA A 698 8.64 30.30 -16.35
CA ALA A 698 7.80 31.38 -16.86
C ALA A 698 6.60 31.65 -15.92
N GLU A 699 6.17 32.91 -15.81
CA GLU A 699 5.19 33.39 -14.82
C GLU A 699 3.83 32.69 -14.95
N ASP A 700 3.41 32.38 -16.16
CA ASP A 700 2.20 31.63 -16.50
C ASP A 700 2.25 30.17 -15.99
N VAL A 701 3.41 29.52 -16.08
CA VAL A 701 3.63 28.16 -15.57
C VAL A 701 3.62 28.14 -14.04
N GLN A 702 4.25 29.12 -13.39
CA GLN A 702 4.20 29.27 -11.93
C GLN A 702 2.76 29.49 -11.44
N ARG A 703 2.00 30.31 -12.17
CA ARG A 703 0.58 30.59 -11.87
C ARG A 703 -0.29 29.34 -12.03
N PHE A 704 -0.09 28.57 -13.10
CA PHE A 704 -0.79 27.30 -13.31
C PHE A 704 -0.58 26.33 -12.14
N TRP A 705 0.66 26.08 -11.72
CA TRP A 705 0.93 25.14 -10.63
C TRP A 705 0.42 25.63 -9.28
N ARG A 706 0.44 26.95 -9.03
CA ARG A 706 -0.16 27.55 -7.85
C ARG A 706 -1.68 27.35 -7.82
N ASP A 707 -2.36 27.62 -8.93
CA ASP A 707 -3.82 27.52 -9.04
C ASP A 707 -4.27 26.05 -8.98
N ALA A 708 -3.56 25.14 -9.65
CA ALA A 708 -3.82 23.70 -9.59
C ALA A 708 -3.66 23.14 -8.17
N ALA A 709 -2.63 23.57 -7.43
CA ALA A 709 -2.42 23.15 -6.06
C ALA A 709 -3.44 23.73 -5.08
N MET A 710 -3.86 24.98 -5.31
CA MET A 710 -4.92 25.62 -4.55
C MET A 710 -6.26 24.90 -4.76
N GLN A 711 -6.57 24.54 -6.00
CA GLN A 711 -7.75 23.75 -6.35
C GLN A 711 -7.68 22.33 -5.76
N ALA A 712 -6.51 21.68 -5.79
CA ALA A 712 -6.30 20.39 -5.14
C ALA A 712 -6.46 20.46 -3.62
N ALA A 713 -5.93 21.51 -2.97
CA ALA A 713 -6.11 21.75 -1.54
C ALA A 713 -7.59 22.04 -1.19
N MET A 714 -8.30 22.80 -2.02
CA MET A 714 -9.75 23.05 -1.88
C MET A 714 -10.58 21.77 -2.03
N LEU A 715 -10.13 20.82 -2.86
CA LEU A 715 -10.77 19.52 -3.08
C LEU A 715 -10.26 18.41 -2.14
N GLY A 716 -9.32 18.72 -1.23
CA GLY A 716 -8.72 17.75 -0.31
C GLY A 716 -7.75 16.74 -0.95
N GLY A 717 -7.34 16.93 -2.20
CA GLY A 717 -6.42 16.05 -2.93
C GLY A 717 -4.95 16.29 -2.55
N SER A 718 -4.31 15.33 -1.91
CA SER A 718 -2.88 15.43 -1.51
C SER A 718 -1.91 15.36 -2.67
N MET A 719 -2.21 14.56 -3.72
CA MET A 719 -1.30 14.37 -4.86
C MET A 719 -1.10 15.63 -5.71
N GLY A 720 -2.15 16.42 -5.93
CA GLY A 720 -2.04 17.67 -6.70
C GLY A 720 -1.18 18.72 -5.99
N TYR A 721 -1.29 18.78 -4.65
CA TYR A 721 -0.43 19.62 -3.82
C TYR A 721 1.03 19.15 -3.85
N GLU A 722 1.29 17.86 -3.63
CA GLU A 722 2.65 17.30 -3.60
C GLU A 722 3.37 17.48 -4.93
N ARG A 723 2.66 17.27 -6.06
CA ARG A 723 3.23 17.44 -7.39
C ARG A 723 3.61 18.89 -7.67
N ALA A 724 2.74 19.84 -7.31
CA ALA A 724 3.05 21.27 -7.43
C ALA A 724 4.19 21.70 -6.50
N ASP A 725 4.23 21.21 -5.26
CA ASP A 725 5.30 21.52 -4.30
C ASP A 725 6.66 21.02 -4.80
N VAL A 726 6.71 19.81 -5.35
CA VAL A 726 7.94 19.26 -5.96
C VAL A 726 8.36 20.09 -7.15
N THR A 727 7.47 20.38 -8.10
CA THR A 727 7.80 21.14 -9.32
C THR A 727 8.29 22.56 -9.02
N LEU A 728 7.73 23.22 -8.00
CA LEU A 728 8.12 24.57 -7.59
C LEU A 728 9.39 24.63 -6.73
N LYS A 729 9.83 23.50 -6.13
CA LYS A 729 11.07 23.41 -5.36
C LYS A 729 12.32 23.18 -6.20
N VAL A 730 12.17 22.65 -7.41
CA VAL A 730 13.32 22.41 -8.30
C VAL A 730 13.80 23.75 -8.87
N PRO A 731 15.09 24.11 -8.71
CA PRO A 731 15.66 25.24 -9.44
C PRO A 731 15.78 24.87 -10.92
N TRP A 732 15.19 25.68 -11.80
CA TRP A 732 15.19 25.48 -13.26
C TRP A 732 16.19 26.41 -13.94
#